data_AF-A0A9Q1GTE6-F1
#
_entry.id   AF-A0A9Q1GTE6-F1
#
_cell.length_a   1.000
_cell.length_b   1.000
_cell.length_c   1.000
_cell.angle_alpha   90.00
_cell.angle_beta   90.00
_cell.angle_gamma   90.00
#
_symmetry.space_group_name_H-M   'P 1'
#
loop_
_entity.id
_entity.type
_entity.pdbx_description
1 polymer ?
#
loop_
_entity_poly.entity_id
_entity_poly.type
_entity_poly.pdbx_seq_one_letter_code
_entity_poly.pdbx_strand_id
1 'polypeptide(L)'
;MADESAMKKEEEREKFAAALCFIEEVTTKCDEVQKRVLAEILSQNAETEYLKRHELKGATDRETFKNKVPVVKYEDIQPDIQRIASGDFSPILCSQPISEFLTSSGTSAGERKLMPTIAEEMDRRQLLYSLLMPVMSLYMPELDKGKALYFLFIKAETKTPGGLVARPVLTSYYKSTHFKNRPFDPYNVYTSPNEAILCPDSFQSMYAQMICGLYDRLQVNRVGAVFASGLLRAIRFLQLHYRDLCHDISSGFLSQRITDPALRARMAKIMRPDPDLAGFVERECREEKWEGIIRRVWPHTKYLEVIVTGAMAQYIPTLDYYSGGLPKVCTMYASSECFFGLNLKPLSDPSEVCYTMLPNMGYFEFIPLDGLAHLTQDSMSRLVDLADVEVGKEYELVITTRAGLYRYRVGDVLYVTGFHNSTPQFKFVRRKNVLLSIDSDKTDELELQKAIENASALLRPFNTSIVEYTSYADTKTIPGHYVIYWELLIKDSMNGPGQDVLDRCCLEMEEALNSVYRQCRVADRSIGPLEIRVVKTGTFEELMDYAISRGASINQYKVPRCVSVMPIAELLDSRVVSAHFSPSMPHWSPERRESVLVEILSQNAEHEDLKRHRLKGATDGETFENKVPVVNFETTQPYIQWIPRGYFSSALYAQPISKFLTRDAQEQSTAVPVVNYEDVQPYIQRIAHGDFSPILCSQPISEFLVHAGVRQRKSPICSIHKDRNKTPRGLMARPLIASYYKSPHFKNRPFDPYNSFTSPDEAILCPDVFQPIYVHMISGLYDRIAVLRLGSTFPSGLLSDCFKPNTPTFAMTYQLEP
;
A
#
# COMPACT_ATOMS: atom_id res chain seq x y z
N MET A 1 -30.49 32.09 25.75
CA MET A 1 -29.12 31.53 25.88
C MET A 1 -29.13 30.08 26.38
N ALA A 2 -29.67 29.74 27.56
CA ALA A 2 -29.73 28.34 28.01
C ALA A 2 -30.63 27.45 27.11
N ASP A 3 -31.80 27.97 26.69
CA ASP A 3 -32.71 27.29 25.76
C ASP A 3 -32.11 27.08 24.37
N GLU A 4 -31.39 28.08 23.87
CA GLU A 4 -30.76 28.06 22.55
C GLU A 4 -29.55 27.10 22.49
N SER A 5 -28.82 26.96 23.61
CA SER A 5 -27.76 25.96 23.75
C SER A 5 -28.33 24.54 23.91
N ALA A 6 -29.48 24.38 24.54
CA ALA A 6 -30.15 23.09 24.66
C ALA A 6 -30.74 22.63 23.31
N MET A 7 -31.36 23.55 22.56
CA MET A 7 -31.87 23.28 21.20
C MET A 7 -30.75 22.84 20.25
N LYS A 8 -29.60 23.54 20.23
CA LYS A 8 -28.47 23.16 19.37
C LYS A 8 -27.91 21.77 19.70
N LYS A 9 -27.87 21.41 20.99
CA LYS A 9 -27.43 20.07 21.43
C LYS A 9 -28.41 18.98 21.00
N GLU A 10 -29.72 19.26 21.02
CA GLU A 10 -30.72 18.29 20.56
C GLU A 10 -30.67 18.11 19.04
N GLU A 11 -30.53 19.20 18.27
CA GLU A 11 -30.34 19.15 16.81
C GLU A 11 -29.10 18.33 16.40
N GLU A 12 -27.98 18.50 17.12
CA GLU A 12 -26.76 17.73 16.91
C GLU A 12 -26.94 16.24 17.24
N ARG A 13 -27.67 15.94 18.31
CA ARG A 13 -28.00 14.56 18.70
C ARG A 13 -28.90 13.89 17.67
N GLU A 14 -29.90 14.60 17.14
CA GLU A 14 -30.77 14.12 16.06
C GLU A 14 -29.97 13.86 14.78
N LYS A 15 -29.04 14.76 14.41
CA LYS A 15 -28.14 14.59 13.26
C LYS A 15 -27.28 13.33 13.41
N PHE A 16 -26.72 13.07 14.59
CA PHE A 16 -25.90 11.90 14.85
C PHE A 16 -26.73 10.62 14.83
N ALA A 17 -27.92 10.65 15.44
CA ALA A 17 -28.86 9.54 15.37
C ALA A 17 -29.26 9.23 13.92
N ALA A 18 -29.53 10.25 13.09
CA ALA A 18 -29.85 10.07 11.69
C ALA A 18 -28.69 9.45 10.89
N ALA A 19 -27.45 9.88 11.14
CA ALA A 19 -26.25 9.31 10.51
C ALA A 19 -26.05 7.83 10.88
N LEU A 20 -26.23 7.48 12.15
CA LEU A 20 -26.13 6.08 12.61
C LEU A 20 -27.28 5.23 12.06
N CYS A 21 -28.51 5.74 12.06
CA CYS A 21 -29.66 5.08 11.43
C CYS A 21 -29.43 4.84 9.93
N PHE A 22 -28.82 5.81 9.23
CA PHE A 22 -28.46 5.64 7.83
C PHE A 22 -27.47 4.48 7.62
N ILE A 23 -26.43 4.37 8.46
CA ILE A 23 -25.48 3.24 8.42
C ILE A 23 -26.22 1.92 8.62
N GLU A 24 -27.08 1.83 9.62
CA GLU A 24 -27.87 0.61 9.89
C GLU A 24 -28.79 0.26 8.71
N GLU A 25 -29.45 1.25 8.11
CA GLU A 25 -30.33 1.04 6.95
C GLU A 25 -29.56 0.49 5.74
N VAL A 26 -28.46 1.16 5.34
CA VAL A 26 -27.71 0.75 4.15
C VAL A 26 -26.98 -0.57 4.34
N THR A 27 -26.56 -0.89 5.57
CA THR A 27 -25.86 -2.15 5.87
C THR A 27 -26.80 -3.34 6.08
N THR A 28 -28.05 -3.10 6.46
CA THR A 28 -29.08 -4.16 6.59
C THR A 28 -29.58 -4.66 5.24
N LYS A 29 -29.56 -3.80 4.21
CA LYS A 29 -30.11 -4.10 2.88
C LYS A 29 -29.02 -4.06 1.79
N CYS A 30 -27.86 -4.64 2.10
CA CYS A 30 -26.65 -4.51 1.29
C CYS A 30 -26.87 -4.84 -0.20
N ASP A 31 -27.44 -6.02 -0.49
CA ASP A 31 -27.66 -6.46 -1.88
C ASP A 31 -28.73 -5.62 -2.61
N GLU A 32 -29.81 -5.23 -1.93
CA GLU A 32 -30.85 -4.37 -2.50
C GLU A 32 -30.30 -3.00 -2.88
N VAL A 33 -29.48 -2.41 -1.99
CA VAL A 33 -28.81 -1.13 -2.25
C VAL A 33 -27.84 -1.26 -3.42
N GLN A 34 -27.05 -2.34 -3.49
CA GLN A 34 -26.14 -2.60 -4.62
C GLN A 34 -26.89 -2.74 -5.96
N LYS A 35 -28.02 -3.47 -5.98
CA LYS A 35 -28.88 -3.59 -7.18
C LYS A 35 -29.39 -2.23 -7.63
N ARG A 36 -29.90 -1.42 -6.69
CA ARG A 36 -30.41 -0.07 -6.98
C ARG A 36 -29.30 0.84 -7.50
N VAL A 37 -28.14 0.87 -6.85
CA VAL A 37 -26.99 1.70 -7.26
C VAL A 37 -26.53 1.35 -8.67
N LEU A 38 -26.41 0.05 -8.99
CA LEU A 38 -26.07 -0.38 -10.34
C LEU A 38 -27.12 0.06 -11.35
N ALA A 39 -28.41 -0.17 -11.07
CA ALA A 39 -29.49 0.24 -11.96
C ALA A 39 -29.51 1.76 -12.21
N GLU A 40 -29.25 2.58 -11.19
CA GLU A 40 -29.10 4.04 -11.33
C GLU A 40 -27.90 4.41 -12.21
N ILE A 41 -26.73 3.79 -12.00
CA ILE A 41 -25.53 4.02 -12.83
C ILE A 41 -25.83 3.70 -14.29
N LEU A 42 -26.38 2.50 -14.55
CA LEU A 42 -26.65 2.03 -15.91
C LEU A 42 -27.77 2.83 -16.58
N SER A 43 -28.80 3.23 -15.84
CA SER A 43 -29.87 4.09 -16.37
C SER A 43 -29.35 5.46 -16.74
N GLN A 44 -28.51 6.07 -15.89
CA GLN A 44 -27.92 7.39 -16.15
C GLN A 44 -26.99 7.35 -17.36
N ASN A 45 -26.19 6.29 -17.50
CA ASN A 45 -25.13 6.19 -18.49
C ASN A 45 -25.51 5.34 -19.71
N ALA A 46 -26.76 4.91 -19.86
CA ALA A 46 -27.23 3.98 -20.89
C ALA A 46 -26.80 4.37 -22.31
N GLU A 47 -26.78 5.67 -22.60
CA GLU A 47 -26.48 6.22 -23.92
C GLU A 47 -25.01 6.55 -24.17
N THR A 48 -24.13 6.27 -23.19
CA THR A 48 -22.69 6.54 -23.30
C THR A 48 -22.02 5.65 -24.35
N GLU A 49 -20.95 6.15 -24.96
CA GLU A 49 -20.20 5.40 -25.98
C GLU A 49 -19.68 4.06 -25.43
N TYR A 50 -19.16 4.04 -24.20
CA TYR A 50 -18.62 2.84 -23.59
C TYR A 50 -19.68 1.75 -23.40
N LEU A 51 -20.85 2.06 -22.84
CA LEU A 51 -21.91 1.05 -22.65
C LEU A 51 -22.56 0.62 -23.97
N LYS A 52 -22.60 1.50 -24.98
CA LYS A 52 -23.02 1.15 -26.35
C LYS A 52 -22.03 0.21 -27.03
N ARG A 53 -20.72 0.45 -26.87
CA ARG A 53 -19.62 -0.40 -27.39
C ARG A 53 -19.72 -1.83 -26.87
N HIS A 54 -20.22 -2.01 -25.65
CA HIS A 54 -20.46 -3.32 -25.04
C HIS A 54 -21.90 -3.84 -25.21
N GLU A 55 -22.67 -3.25 -26.13
CA GLU A 55 -24.03 -3.68 -26.51
C GLU A 55 -24.99 -3.88 -25.32
N LEU A 56 -24.89 -3.05 -24.28
CA LEU A 56 -25.76 -3.18 -23.10
C LEU A 56 -27.23 -2.90 -23.44
N LYS A 57 -27.50 -2.13 -24.51
CA LYS A 57 -28.84 -1.86 -25.07
C LYS A 57 -29.84 -1.33 -24.02
N GLY A 58 -29.36 -0.48 -23.10
CA GLY A 58 -30.17 0.11 -22.04
C GLY A 58 -30.58 -0.85 -20.91
N ALA A 59 -30.04 -2.07 -20.88
CA ALA A 59 -30.28 -2.99 -19.77
C ALA A 59 -29.68 -2.44 -18.47
N THR A 60 -30.44 -2.54 -17.38
CA THR A 60 -30.06 -2.06 -16.04
C THR A 60 -29.95 -3.20 -15.02
N ASP A 61 -30.19 -4.45 -15.44
CA ASP A 61 -30.09 -5.62 -14.59
C ASP A 61 -28.65 -6.12 -14.45
N ARG A 62 -28.36 -6.65 -13.25
CA ARG A 62 -27.04 -7.13 -12.86
C ARG A 62 -26.52 -8.26 -13.75
N GLU A 63 -27.38 -9.18 -14.17
CA GLU A 63 -26.99 -10.36 -14.94
C GLU A 63 -26.51 -9.97 -16.33
N THR A 64 -27.28 -9.15 -17.04
CA THR A 64 -26.88 -8.62 -18.36
C THR A 64 -25.61 -7.78 -18.26
N PHE A 65 -25.48 -6.95 -17.22
CA PHE A 65 -24.26 -6.17 -16.97
C PHE A 65 -23.03 -7.07 -16.82
N LYS A 66 -23.09 -8.09 -15.95
CA LYS A 66 -21.97 -9.02 -15.71
C LYS A 66 -21.60 -9.83 -16.95
N ASN A 67 -22.57 -10.14 -17.81
CA ASN A 67 -22.35 -10.92 -19.04
C ASN A 67 -21.75 -10.10 -20.18
N LYS A 68 -22.07 -8.80 -20.27
CA LYS A 68 -21.68 -7.96 -21.42
C LYS A 68 -20.51 -7.03 -21.15
N VAL A 69 -20.42 -6.48 -19.95
CA VAL A 69 -19.38 -5.50 -19.61
C VAL A 69 -18.15 -6.23 -19.09
N PRO A 70 -16.97 -6.04 -19.72
CA PRO A 70 -15.75 -6.73 -19.31
C PRO A 70 -15.18 -6.17 -18.02
N VAL A 71 -14.41 -6.98 -17.31
CA VAL A 71 -13.58 -6.53 -16.19
C VAL A 71 -12.31 -5.92 -16.75
N VAL A 72 -11.99 -4.68 -16.39
CA VAL A 72 -10.93 -3.89 -17.02
C VAL A 72 -9.88 -3.37 -16.04
N LYS A 73 -8.67 -3.11 -16.54
CA LYS A 73 -7.62 -2.34 -15.88
C LYS A 73 -7.59 -0.91 -16.41
N TYR A 74 -6.65 -0.10 -15.94
CA TYR A 74 -6.51 1.29 -16.38
C TYR A 74 -6.11 1.39 -17.84
N GLU A 75 -5.24 0.50 -18.29
CA GLU A 75 -4.69 0.46 -19.64
C GLU A 75 -5.79 0.25 -20.69
N ASP A 76 -6.83 -0.51 -20.35
CA ASP A 76 -7.96 -0.82 -21.24
C ASP A 76 -8.87 0.41 -21.48
N ILE A 77 -8.95 1.33 -20.51
CA ILE A 77 -9.78 2.55 -20.57
C ILE A 77 -8.96 3.83 -20.80
N GLN A 78 -7.63 3.72 -20.86
CA GLN A 78 -6.73 4.83 -21.11
C GLN A 78 -7.06 5.58 -22.41
N PRO A 79 -7.45 4.93 -23.53
CA PRO A 79 -7.83 5.64 -24.75
C PRO A 79 -9.04 6.57 -24.55
N ASP A 80 -10.07 6.11 -23.83
CA ASP A 80 -11.27 6.90 -23.53
C ASP A 80 -10.92 8.09 -22.60
N ILE A 81 -10.08 7.85 -21.59
CA ILE A 81 -9.57 8.90 -20.69
C ILE A 81 -8.76 9.97 -21.47
N GLN A 82 -7.89 9.55 -22.39
CA GLN A 82 -7.08 10.47 -23.20
C GLN A 82 -7.91 11.34 -24.13
N ARG A 83 -8.98 10.79 -24.72
CA ARG A 83 -9.94 11.59 -25.51
C ARG A 83 -10.59 12.68 -24.68
N ILE A 84 -11.10 12.34 -23.50
CA ILE A 84 -11.71 13.31 -22.58
C ILE A 84 -10.68 14.36 -22.14
N ALA A 85 -9.47 13.93 -21.75
CA ALA A 85 -8.37 14.83 -21.39
C ALA A 85 -7.92 15.74 -22.54
N SER A 86 -8.13 15.33 -23.79
CA SER A 86 -7.82 16.14 -24.97
C SER A 86 -8.95 17.11 -25.38
N GLY A 87 -10.08 17.08 -24.69
CA GLY A 87 -11.21 17.99 -24.92
C GLY A 87 -12.41 17.37 -25.64
N ASP A 88 -12.49 16.04 -25.74
CA ASP A 88 -13.72 15.37 -26.18
C ASP A 88 -14.75 15.35 -25.04
N PHE A 89 -15.75 16.25 -25.12
CA PHE A 89 -16.83 16.37 -24.14
C PHE A 89 -18.08 15.56 -24.51
N SER A 90 -18.00 14.68 -25.52
CA SER A 90 -19.10 13.76 -25.80
C SER A 90 -19.27 12.74 -24.65
N PRO A 91 -20.47 12.16 -24.46
CA PRO A 91 -20.73 11.16 -23.41
C PRO A 91 -19.97 9.84 -23.59
N ILE A 92 -18.65 9.82 -23.41
CA ILE A 92 -17.82 8.62 -23.60
C ILE A 92 -18.04 7.62 -22.47
N LEU A 93 -17.73 8.03 -21.23
CA LEU A 93 -17.81 7.19 -20.02
C LEU A 93 -19.04 7.49 -19.16
N CYS A 94 -19.48 8.75 -19.12
CA CYS A 94 -20.56 9.24 -18.28
C CYS A 94 -21.45 10.19 -19.08
N SER A 95 -22.76 10.21 -18.79
CA SER A 95 -23.69 11.19 -19.38
C SER A 95 -23.58 12.57 -18.75
N GLN A 96 -23.15 12.65 -17.48
CA GLN A 96 -22.79 13.91 -16.85
C GLN A 96 -21.38 14.35 -17.30
N PRO A 97 -21.14 15.66 -17.46
CA PRO A 97 -19.81 16.17 -17.81
C PRO A 97 -18.78 15.79 -16.74
N ILE A 98 -17.61 15.30 -17.19
CA ILE A 98 -16.46 15.10 -16.31
C ILE A 98 -15.98 16.47 -15.82
N SER A 99 -16.00 16.68 -14.51
CA SER A 99 -15.69 17.98 -13.90
C SER A 99 -14.17 18.18 -13.74
N GLU A 100 -13.44 17.11 -13.44
CA GLU A 100 -12.00 17.09 -13.28
C GLU A 100 -11.46 15.65 -13.33
N PHE A 101 -10.13 15.50 -13.37
CA PHE A 101 -9.44 14.24 -13.19
C PHE A 101 -8.78 14.18 -11.82
N LEU A 102 -9.11 13.14 -11.06
CA LEU A 102 -8.48 12.84 -9.79
C LEU A 102 -7.22 12.00 -10.03
N THR A 103 -6.05 12.56 -9.74
CA THR A 103 -4.79 11.86 -9.95
C THR A 103 -4.59 10.80 -8.86
N SER A 104 -4.54 9.53 -9.25
CA SER A 104 -4.23 8.41 -8.37
C SER A 104 -2.75 8.43 -8.00
N SER A 105 -2.41 7.88 -6.83
CA SER A 105 -1.00 7.62 -6.47
C SER A 105 -0.44 6.40 -7.20
N GLY A 106 -1.30 5.52 -7.72
CA GLY A 106 -0.89 4.43 -8.61
C GLY A 106 -0.54 4.97 -10.00
N THR A 107 0.55 4.48 -10.57
CA THR A 107 1.04 4.91 -11.89
C THR A 107 0.76 3.85 -12.96
N SER A 108 0.71 4.29 -14.21
CA SER A 108 0.76 3.43 -15.40
C SER A 108 1.76 4.08 -16.37
N ALA A 109 2.73 3.30 -16.86
CA ALA A 109 3.87 3.79 -17.66
C ALA A 109 4.65 4.96 -17.00
N GLY A 110 4.74 4.99 -15.66
CA GLY A 110 5.45 6.03 -14.92
C GLY A 110 4.62 7.29 -14.59
N GLU A 111 3.47 7.49 -15.25
CA GLU A 111 2.59 8.63 -15.03
C GLU A 111 1.42 8.29 -14.09
N ARG A 112 0.90 9.31 -13.40
CA ARG A 112 -0.26 9.12 -12.51
C ARG A 112 -1.52 8.79 -13.30
N LYS A 113 -2.28 7.80 -12.84
CA LYS A 113 -3.58 7.47 -13.44
C LYS A 113 -4.57 8.64 -13.24
N LEU A 114 -5.26 9.02 -14.32
CA LEU A 114 -6.26 10.08 -14.35
C LEU A 114 -7.65 9.48 -14.15
N MET A 115 -8.23 9.64 -12.96
CA MET A 115 -9.54 9.07 -12.64
C MET A 115 -10.64 10.10 -12.89
N PRO A 116 -11.55 9.88 -13.85
CA PRO A 116 -12.62 10.84 -14.12
C PRO A 116 -13.54 10.95 -12.91
N THR A 117 -13.97 12.17 -12.59
CA THR A 117 -15.03 12.41 -11.59
C THR A 117 -16.06 13.38 -12.15
N ILE A 118 -17.28 13.27 -11.64
CA ILE A 118 -18.38 14.22 -11.85
C ILE A 118 -18.63 15.02 -10.58
N ALA A 119 -19.32 16.16 -10.70
CA ALA A 119 -19.56 17.08 -9.57
C ALA A 119 -20.30 16.40 -8.40
N GLU A 120 -21.29 15.56 -8.70
CA GLU A 120 -22.12 14.86 -7.71
C GLU A 120 -21.33 13.88 -6.83
N GLU A 121 -20.18 13.38 -7.29
CA GLU A 121 -19.32 12.53 -6.44
C GLU A 121 -18.79 13.28 -5.22
N MET A 122 -18.72 14.62 -5.25
CA MET A 122 -18.33 15.41 -4.10
C MET A 122 -19.34 15.30 -2.95
N ASP A 123 -20.64 15.25 -3.25
CA ASP A 123 -21.69 15.09 -2.24
C ASP A 123 -21.61 13.72 -1.57
N ARG A 124 -21.28 12.66 -2.32
CA ARG A 124 -21.09 11.31 -1.76
C ARG A 124 -19.84 11.22 -0.89
N ARG A 125 -18.75 11.87 -1.29
CA ARG A 125 -17.55 11.98 -0.44
C ARG A 125 -17.89 12.71 0.86
N GLN A 126 -18.64 13.80 0.79
CA GLN A 126 -19.09 14.54 1.97
C GLN A 126 -20.01 13.70 2.86
N LEU A 127 -20.89 12.87 2.27
CA LEU A 127 -21.70 11.92 3.02
C LEU A 127 -20.81 10.94 3.78
N LEU A 128 -19.80 10.31 3.17
CA LEU A 128 -18.91 9.42 3.93
C LEU A 128 -18.19 10.15 5.07
N TYR A 129 -17.68 11.37 4.83
CA TYR A 129 -17.06 12.17 5.88
C TYR A 129 -18.02 12.52 7.03
N SER A 130 -19.29 12.78 6.74
CA SER A 130 -20.28 13.13 7.77
C SER A 130 -20.62 11.97 8.70
N LEU A 131 -20.32 10.72 8.31
CA LEU A 131 -20.53 9.52 9.12
C LEU A 131 -19.41 9.25 10.13
N LEU A 132 -18.21 9.83 9.95
CA LEU A 132 -17.04 9.49 10.76
C LEU A 132 -17.19 9.92 12.23
N MET A 133 -17.62 11.17 12.46
CA MET A 133 -17.77 11.70 13.83
C MET A 133 -18.96 11.12 14.59
N PRO A 134 -20.13 10.88 13.98
CA PRO A 134 -21.20 10.10 14.60
C PRO A 134 -20.73 8.74 15.11
N VAL A 135 -19.98 7.98 14.28
CA VAL A 135 -19.41 6.69 14.72
C VAL A 135 -18.39 6.89 15.84
N MET A 136 -17.46 7.84 15.70
CA MET A 136 -16.45 8.11 16.73
C MET A 136 -17.07 8.48 18.09
N SER A 137 -18.17 9.23 18.09
CA SER A 137 -18.83 9.71 19.31
C SER A 137 -19.39 8.59 20.19
N LEU A 138 -19.63 7.41 19.62
CA LEU A 138 -20.02 6.21 20.37
C LEU A 138 -18.88 5.67 21.25
N TYR A 139 -17.64 5.96 20.88
CA TYR A 139 -16.44 5.44 21.55
C TYR A 139 -15.70 6.50 22.36
N MET A 140 -15.69 7.74 21.87
CA MET A 140 -15.00 8.87 22.49
C MET A 140 -15.97 10.03 22.68
N PRO A 141 -16.58 10.18 23.87
CA PRO A 141 -17.47 11.30 24.15
C PRO A 141 -16.67 12.60 24.26
N GLU A 142 -17.38 13.73 24.17
CA GLU A 142 -16.86 15.08 24.39
C GLU A 142 -15.77 15.51 23.38
N LEU A 143 -15.89 15.07 22.12
CA LEU A 143 -15.02 15.58 21.04
C LEU A 143 -15.47 16.94 20.51
N ASP A 144 -16.74 17.31 20.74
CA ASP A 144 -17.36 18.61 20.48
C ASP A 144 -16.81 19.75 21.36
N LYS A 145 -16.16 19.42 22.49
CA LYS A 145 -15.64 20.39 23.47
C LYS A 145 -14.21 20.87 23.18
N GLY A 146 -13.59 20.41 22.10
CA GLY A 146 -12.20 20.70 21.77
C GLY A 146 -11.97 20.91 20.29
N LYS A 147 -10.69 20.93 19.91
CA LYS A 147 -10.23 21.15 18.55
C LYS A 147 -9.42 19.96 18.05
N ALA A 148 -9.40 19.87 16.74
CA ALA A 148 -8.72 18.87 15.96
C ALA A 148 -7.44 19.48 15.33
N LEU A 149 -6.26 19.04 15.76
CA LEU A 149 -5.00 19.42 15.10
C LEU A 149 -4.74 18.44 13.95
N TYR A 150 -5.13 18.83 12.74
CA TYR A 150 -4.88 18.03 11.53
C TYR A 150 -3.92 18.75 10.60
N PHE A 151 -2.84 18.07 10.25
CA PHE A 151 -1.90 18.53 9.24
C PHE A 151 -2.42 18.13 7.85
N LEU A 152 -3.09 19.08 7.20
CA LEU A 152 -3.73 18.90 5.90
C LEU A 152 -3.01 19.75 4.85
N PHE A 153 -2.83 19.21 3.65
CA PHE A 153 -2.08 19.93 2.60
C PHE A 153 -2.69 19.72 1.23
N ILE A 154 -2.77 20.80 0.45
CA ILE A 154 -3.00 20.69 -0.99
C ILE A 154 -1.73 20.25 -1.72
N LYS A 155 -1.88 20.03 -3.03
CA LYS A 155 -0.82 19.63 -3.96
C LYS A 155 -0.90 20.39 -5.25
N ALA A 156 0.18 20.26 -6.04
CA ALA A 156 0.22 20.70 -7.42
C ALA A 156 -0.99 20.19 -8.20
N GLU A 157 -1.47 21.04 -9.09
CA GLU A 157 -2.55 20.80 -10.00
C GLU A 157 -2.04 21.10 -11.40
N THR A 158 -2.57 20.39 -12.38
CA THR A 158 -2.26 20.63 -13.79
C THR A 158 -3.56 20.79 -14.56
N LYS A 159 -3.47 21.28 -15.79
CA LYS A 159 -4.58 21.26 -16.74
C LYS A 159 -4.24 20.30 -17.87
N THR A 160 -5.20 19.46 -18.21
CA THR A 160 -5.15 18.62 -19.41
C THR A 160 -5.20 19.50 -20.67
N PRO A 161 -4.81 18.98 -21.86
CA PRO A 161 -4.91 19.73 -23.12
C PRO A 161 -6.33 20.27 -23.41
N GLY A 162 -7.37 19.53 -23.01
CA GLY A 162 -8.77 19.94 -23.12
C GLY A 162 -9.23 20.95 -22.06
N GLY A 163 -8.34 21.41 -21.18
CA GLY A 163 -8.62 22.42 -20.16
C GLY A 163 -9.17 21.90 -18.83
N LEU A 164 -9.50 20.61 -18.72
CA LEU A 164 -9.92 19.99 -17.45
C LEU A 164 -8.78 20.00 -16.44
N VAL A 165 -9.11 20.25 -15.16
CA VAL A 165 -8.14 20.21 -14.06
C VAL A 165 -7.79 18.76 -13.73
N ALA A 166 -6.51 18.48 -13.50
CA ALA A 166 -6.01 17.20 -13.01
C ALA A 166 -5.24 17.38 -11.70
N ARG A 167 -5.74 16.79 -10.60
CA ARG A 167 -5.20 16.98 -9.24
C ARG A 167 -5.56 15.84 -8.29
N PRO A 168 -4.86 15.68 -7.16
CA PRO A 168 -5.21 14.68 -6.16
C PRO A 168 -6.61 14.89 -5.56
N VAL A 169 -7.30 13.80 -5.21
CA VAL A 169 -8.68 13.84 -4.64
C VAL A 169 -8.79 14.70 -3.38
N LEU A 170 -7.81 14.65 -2.48
CA LEU A 170 -7.82 15.47 -1.28
C LEU A 170 -7.62 16.96 -1.60
N THR A 171 -6.80 17.29 -2.61
CA THR A 171 -6.66 18.67 -3.08
C THR A 171 -7.98 19.18 -3.65
N SER A 172 -8.68 18.36 -4.45
CA SER A 172 -10.02 18.66 -4.95
C SER A 172 -10.99 18.92 -3.78
N TYR A 173 -11.01 18.02 -2.79
CA TYR A 173 -11.87 18.16 -1.60
C TYR A 173 -11.56 19.44 -0.81
N TYR A 174 -10.31 19.73 -0.46
CA TYR A 174 -9.96 20.94 0.32
C TYR A 174 -10.28 22.23 -0.43
N LYS A 175 -10.20 22.22 -1.76
CA LYS A 175 -10.55 23.40 -2.58
C LYS A 175 -12.03 23.53 -2.89
N SER A 176 -12.84 22.50 -2.61
CA SER A 176 -14.29 22.50 -2.82
C SER A 176 -15.01 23.45 -1.86
N THR A 177 -16.25 23.78 -2.21
CA THR A 177 -17.17 24.52 -1.33
C THR A 177 -17.53 23.72 -0.09
N HIS A 178 -17.63 22.38 -0.19
CA HIS A 178 -17.90 21.49 0.94
C HIS A 178 -16.88 21.62 2.06
N PHE A 179 -15.60 21.88 1.74
CA PHE A 179 -14.58 22.12 2.75
C PHE A 179 -14.45 23.60 3.12
N LYS A 180 -14.35 24.51 2.13
CA LYS A 180 -14.09 25.93 2.38
C LYS A 180 -15.23 26.63 3.11
N ASN A 181 -16.46 26.30 2.72
CA ASN A 181 -17.69 26.90 3.22
C ASN A 181 -18.47 25.88 4.08
N ARG A 182 -17.76 24.94 4.71
CA ARG A 182 -18.39 23.95 5.59
C ARG A 182 -19.20 24.66 6.67
N PRO A 183 -20.42 24.19 6.98
CA PRO A 183 -21.18 24.72 8.09
C PRO A 183 -20.40 24.52 9.40
N PHE A 184 -20.69 25.33 10.41
CA PHE A 184 -20.12 25.11 11.73
C PHE A 184 -20.52 23.71 12.22
N ASP A 185 -19.53 22.96 12.68
CA ASP A 185 -19.67 21.62 13.22
C ASP A 185 -18.72 21.50 14.41
N PRO A 186 -19.22 21.39 15.66
CA PRO A 186 -18.36 21.39 16.85
C PRO A 186 -17.41 20.19 16.88
N TYR A 187 -17.73 19.10 16.18
CA TYR A 187 -16.86 17.93 16.10
C TYR A 187 -15.69 18.12 15.12
N ASN A 188 -15.78 19.08 14.20
CA ASN A 188 -14.81 19.32 13.14
C ASN A 188 -14.22 20.75 13.18
N VAL A 189 -14.00 21.27 14.39
CA VAL A 189 -13.27 22.53 14.61
C VAL A 189 -11.77 22.26 14.53
N TYR A 190 -11.15 22.58 13.39
CA TYR A 190 -9.71 22.45 13.19
C TYR A 190 -8.93 23.64 13.76
N THR A 191 -7.71 23.40 14.23
CA THR A 191 -6.75 24.47 14.58
C THR A 191 -6.25 25.20 13.33
N SER A 192 -6.03 24.46 12.25
CA SER A 192 -5.48 24.95 10.99
C SER A 192 -6.50 25.80 10.22
N PRO A 193 -6.19 27.08 9.90
CA PRO A 193 -7.06 27.89 9.05
C PRO A 193 -7.02 27.38 7.60
N ASN A 194 -8.10 27.62 6.84
CA ASN A 194 -8.21 27.18 5.45
C ASN A 194 -7.06 27.73 4.60
N GLU A 195 -6.64 28.98 4.82
CA GLU A 195 -5.54 29.63 4.09
C GLU A 195 -4.21 28.91 4.30
N ALA A 196 -3.95 28.35 5.49
CA ALA A 196 -2.75 27.54 5.73
C ALA A 196 -2.81 26.19 4.99
N ILE A 197 -3.98 25.53 5.01
CA ILE A 197 -4.20 24.25 4.32
C ILE A 197 -4.09 24.41 2.79
N LEU A 198 -4.59 25.53 2.28
CA LEU A 198 -4.64 25.88 0.86
C LEU A 198 -3.37 26.59 0.36
N CYS A 199 -2.37 26.79 1.22
CA CYS A 199 -1.09 27.34 0.81
C CYS A 199 -0.37 26.33 -0.10
N PRO A 200 0.03 26.70 -1.33
CA PRO A 200 0.73 25.80 -2.24
C PRO A 200 2.14 25.43 -1.76
N ASP A 201 2.78 26.33 -1.02
CA ASP A 201 4.08 26.10 -0.41
C ASP A 201 3.93 25.22 0.84
N SER A 202 4.49 24.01 0.78
CA SER A 202 4.38 23.04 1.86
C SER A 202 5.11 23.44 3.14
N PHE A 203 6.22 24.18 3.03
CA PHE A 203 6.94 24.67 4.21
C PHE A 203 6.07 25.70 4.92
N GLN A 204 5.56 26.68 4.17
CA GLN A 204 4.72 27.75 4.74
C GLN A 204 3.41 27.20 5.31
N SER A 205 2.79 26.25 4.60
CA SER A 205 1.61 25.51 5.08
C SER A 205 1.87 24.80 6.40
N MET A 206 2.96 24.00 6.48
CA MET A 206 3.32 23.26 7.70
C MET A 206 3.63 24.22 8.86
N TYR A 207 4.42 25.26 8.61
CA TYR A 207 4.83 26.24 9.60
C TYR A 207 3.61 26.94 10.25
N ALA A 208 2.69 27.45 9.43
CA ALA A 208 1.49 28.12 9.93
C ALA A 208 0.52 27.17 10.67
N GLN A 209 0.34 25.94 10.18
CA GLN A 209 -0.47 24.93 10.85
C GLN A 209 0.13 24.55 12.22
N MET A 210 1.46 24.40 12.30
CA MET A 210 2.15 24.11 13.56
C MET A 210 1.96 25.25 14.58
N ILE A 211 2.17 26.51 14.18
CA ILE A 211 1.92 27.67 15.05
C ILE A 211 0.48 27.66 15.59
N CYS A 212 -0.51 27.48 14.71
CA CYS A 212 -1.91 27.45 15.14
C CYS A 212 -2.18 26.30 16.12
N GLY A 213 -1.60 25.12 15.87
CA GLY A 213 -1.67 23.98 16.77
C GLY A 213 -1.04 24.22 18.14
N LEU A 214 0.05 24.98 18.21
CA LEU A 214 0.73 25.35 19.46
C LEU A 214 -0.08 26.37 20.26
N TYR A 215 -0.64 27.41 19.63
CA TYR A 215 -1.53 28.38 20.31
C TYR A 215 -2.77 27.72 20.91
N ASP A 216 -3.37 26.78 20.19
CA ASP A 216 -4.56 26.06 20.63
C ASP A 216 -4.24 24.81 21.47
N ARG A 217 -3.01 24.62 21.96
CA ARG A 217 -2.54 23.35 22.51
C ARG A 217 -3.44 22.72 23.59
N LEU A 218 -4.06 23.55 24.42
CA LEU A 218 -4.94 23.13 25.51
C LEU A 218 -6.36 22.77 25.05
N GLN A 219 -6.73 23.17 23.83
CA GLN A 219 -8.02 22.82 23.23
C GLN A 219 -7.91 21.56 22.36
N VAL A 220 -6.71 21.12 21.99
CA VAL A 220 -6.50 19.97 21.10
C VAL A 220 -6.90 18.67 21.81
N ASN A 221 -7.93 18.01 21.28
CA ASN A 221 -8.41 16.72 21.78
C ASN A 221 -8.08 15.54 20.84
N ARG A 222 -7.67 15.81 19.60
CA ARG A 222 -7.17 14.81 18.66
C ARG A 222 -6.12 15.43 17.73
N VAL A 223 -5.08 14.66 17.44
CA VAL A 223 -3.97 15.04 16.55
C VAL A 223 -3.97 14.08 15.37
N GLY A 224 -3.75 14.58 14.15
CA GLY A 224 -3.86 13.70 13.00
C GLY A 224 -3.25 14.24 11.71
N ALA A 225 -3.21 13.33 10.74
CA ALA A 225 -2.93 13.57 9.34
C ALA A 225 -3.60 12.43 8.56
N VAL A 226 -3.69 12.53 7.24
CA VAL A 226 -4.29 11.45 6.43
C VAL A 226 -3.53 10.13 6.60
N PHE A 227 -2.21 10.17 6.56
CA PHE A 227 -1.34 9.01 6.74
C PHE A 227 -0.39 9.22 7.93
N ALA A 228 0.03 8.11 8.55
CA ALA A 228 1.03 8.10 9.61
C ALA A 228 2.32 8.87 9.26
N SER A 229 2.83 8.68 8.03
CA SER A 229 4.02 9.39 7.53
C SER A 229 3.84 10.92 7.54
N GLY A 230 2.65 11.42 7.22
CA GLY A 230 2.35 12.85 7.25
C GLY A 230 2.45 13.44 8.66
N LEU A 231 1.98 12.71 9.67
CA LEU A 231 2.09 13.14 11.07
C LEU A 231 3.54 13.07 11.56
N LEU A 232 4.28 12.00 11.25
CA LEU A 232 5.70 11.90 11.58
C LEU A 232 6.51 13.06 11.02
N ARG A 233 6.19 13.52 9.81
CA ARG A 233 6.80 14.71 9.22
C ARG A 233 6.47 16.00 9.94
N ALA A 234 5.25 16.15 10.45
CA ALA A 234 4.90 17.31 11.27
C ALA A 234 5.69 17.31 12.59
N ILE A 235 5.88 16.14 13.22
CA ILE A 235 6.72 16.00 14.42
C ILE A 235 8.18 16.35 14.09
N ARG A 236 8.72 15.83 12.98
CA ARG A 236 10.06 16.16 12.50
C ARG A 236 10.21 17.66 12.22
N PHE A 237 9.20 18.28 11.61
CA PHE A 237 9.20 19.71 11.37
C PHE A 237 9.30 20.51 12.68
N LEU A 238 8.58 20.09 13.72
CA LEU A 238 8.70 20.69 15.05
C LEU A 238 10.13 20.50 15.60
N GLN A 239 10.72 19.31 15.47
CA GLN A 239 12.11 19.05 15.90
C GLN A 239 13.11 20.03 15.26
N LEU A 240 12.97 20.28 13.97
CA LEU A 240 13.90 21.10 13.20
C LEU A 240 13.66 22.60 13.38
N HIS A 241 12.42 23.01 13.62
CA HIS A 241 12.02 24.43 13.56
C HIS A 241 11.45 24.99 14.88
N TYR A 242 11.47 24.25 16.00
CA TYR A 242 10.88 24.75 17.25
C TYR A 242 11.44 26.10 17.70
N ARG A 243 12.74 26.38 17.47
CA ARG A 243 13.36 27.66 17.85
C ARG A 243 12.75 28.84 17.10
N ASP A 244 12.61 28.70 15.78
CA ASP A 244 11.96 29.71 14.93
C ASP A 244 10.50 29.88 15.36
N LEU A 245 9.79 28.77 15.59
CA LEU A 245 8.40 28.80 16.03
C LEU A 245 8.24 29.50 17.40
N CYS A 246 9.14 29.24 18.35
CA CYS A 246 9.14 29.88 19.66
C CYS A 246 9.42 31.39 19.56
N HIS A 247 10.35 31.79 18.69
CA HIS A 247 10.64 33.20 18.44
C HIS A 247 9.41 33.95 17.90
N ASP A 248 8.73 33.36 16.91
CA ASP A 248 7.52 33.90 16.31
C ASP A 248 6.35 33.98 17.31
N ILE A 249 6.17 32.96 18.15
CA ILE A 249 5.16 32.95 19.21
C ILE A 249 5.47 34.00 20.28
N SER A 250 6.72 34.09 20.73
CA SER A 250 7.15 35.06 21.75
C SER A 250 6.99 36.51 21.28
N SER A 251 7.40 36.80 20.04
CA SER A 251 7.31 38.13 19.45
C SER A 251 5.91 38.50 18.96
N GLY A 252 5.07 37.50 18.67
CA GLY A 252 3.77 37.68 18.02
C GLY A 252 3.85 38.05 16.53
N PHE A 253 5.05 38.02 15.93
CA PHE A 253 5.26 38.35 14.52
C PHE A 253 5.62 37.11 13.71
N LEU A 254 4.98 36.96 12.56
CA LEU A 254 5.26 35.85 11.65
C LEU A 254 6.55 36.08 10.85
N SER A 255 7.40 35.06 10.85
CA SER A 255 8.66 34.96 10.13
C SER A 255 8.57 35.49 8.71
N GLN A 256 9.61 36.21 8.28
CA GLN A 256 9.71 36.73 6.91
C GLN A 256 9.83 35.61 5.86
N ARG A 257 10.17 34.39 6.29
CA ARG A 257 10.18 33.19 5.42
C ARG A 257 8.79 32.82 4.92
N ILE A 258 7.74 33.26 5.60
CA ILE A 258 6.36 33.07 5.16
C ILE A 258 5.97 34.22 4.24
N THR A 259 6.00 33.99 2.94
CA THR A 259 5.81 35.02 1.91
C THR A 259 4.39 35.07 1.34
N ASP A 260 3.59 34.01 1.50
CA ASP A 260 2.24 33.93 0.94
C ASP A 260 1.32 35.02 1.54
N PRO A 261 0.77 35.95 0.73
CA PRO A 261 0.03 37.10 1.24
C PRO A 261 -1.27 36.72 1.97
N ALA A 262 -1.99 35.71 1.47
CA ALA A 262 -3.25 35.28 2.07
C ALA A 262 -3.00 34.64 3.44
N LEU A 263 -1.96 33.82 3.53
CA LEU A 263 -1.51 33.20 4.77
C LEU A 263 -1.03 34.25 5.77
N ARG A 264 -0.17 35.19 5.35
CA ARG A 264 0.30 36.29 6.24
C ARG A 264 -0.87 37.10 6.78
N ALA A 265 -1.82 37.49 5.93
CA ALA A 265 -3.00 38.25 6.33
C ALA A 265 -3.89 37.48 7.32
N ARG A 266 -3.99 36.15 7.16
CA ARG A 266 -4.73 35.29 8.10
C ARG A 266 -3.99 35.15 9.43
N MET A 267 -2.69 34.87 9.40
CA MET A 267 -1.86 34.69 10.59
C MET A 267 -1.74 35.97 11.41
N ALA A 268 -1.72 37.15 10.78
CA ALA A 268 -1.74 38.44 11.48
C ALA A 268 -2.98 38.64 12.37
N LYS A 269 -4.08 37.93 12.10
CA LYS A 269 -5.30 37.95 12.93
C LYS A 269 -5.27 36.92 14.06
N ILE A 270 -4.38 35.94 14.00
CA ILE A 270 -4.29 34.81 14.94
C ILE A 270 -3.15 35.06 15.93
N MET A 271 -1.99 35.48 15.44
CA MET A 271 -0.78 35.61 16.24
C MET A 271 -0.89 36.75 17.25
N ARG A 272 -0.40 36.49 18.46
CA ARG A 272 -0.32 37.43 19.57
C ARG A 272 0.92 37.09 20.39
N PRO A 273 1.68 38.06 20.90
CA PRO A 273 2.85 37.76 21.72
C PRO A 273 2.47 36.86 22.91
N ASP A 274 3.11 35.69 23.01
CA ASP A 274 2.91 34.74 24.10
C ASP A 274 4.26 34.13 24.55
N PRO A 275 5.07 34.89 25.30
CA PRO A 275 6.39 34.44 25.76
C PRO A 275 6.32 33.19 26.66
N ASP A 276 5.22 33.02 27.40
CA ASP A 276 5.02 31.87 28.28
C ASP A 276 4.83 30.58 27.49
N LEU A 277 4.00 30.62 26.43
CA LEU A 277 3.86 29.51 25.49
C LEU A 277 5.18 29.22 24.78
N ALA A 278 5.88 30.24 24.30
CA ALA A 278 7.17 30.07 23.65
C ALA A 278 8.19 29.39 24.57
N GLY A 279 8.32 29.87 25.81
CA GLY A 279 9.20 29.28 26.81
C GLY A 279 8.79 27.85 27.20
N PHE A 280 7.49 27.55 27.23
CA PHE A 280 6.99 26.18 27.42
C PHE A 280 7.41 25.25 26.27
N VAL A 281 7.14 25.64 25.03
CA VAL A 281 7.47 24.81 23.84
C VAL A 281 8.99 24.62 23.74
N GLU A 282 9.78 25.65 24.01
CA GLU A 282 11.23 25.55 24.01
C GLU A 282 11.73 24.54 25.06
N ARG A 283 11.19 24.55 26.28
CA ARG A 283 11.57 23.57 27.32
C ARG A 283 11.26 22.14 26.89
N GLU A 284 10.07 21.88 26.39
CA GLU A 284 9.64 20.54 25.96
C GLU A 284 10.44 20.00 24.77
N CYS A 285 10.80 20.88 23.83
CA CYS A 285 11.50 20.51 22.60
C CYS A 285 13.03 20.51 22.72
N ARG A 286 13.60 21.16 23.75
CA ARG A 286 15.06 21.18 23.98
C ARG A 286 15.60 19.84 24.49
N GLU A 287 14.75 19.02 25.09
CA GLU A 287 15.15 17.70 25.58
C GLU A 287 15.55 16.76 24.44
N GLU A 288 16.59 15.94 24.66
CA GLU A 288 17.03 14.93 23.68
C GLU A 288 16.00 13.80 23.51
N LYS A 289 15.18 13.53 24.54
CA LYS A 289 14.17 12.46 24.54
C LYS A 289 12.78 12.98 24.14
N TRP A 290 12.43 12.71 22.88
CA TRP A 290 11.12 13.06 22.29
C TRP A 290 10.00 12.03 22.54
N GLU A 291 10.25 11.02 23.37
CA GLU A 291 9.25 10.04 23.76
C GLU A 291 8.03 10.70 24.40
N GLY A 292 6.82 10.46 23.92
CA GLY A 292 5.59 11.05 24.46
C GLY A 292 5.43 12.56 24.21
N ILE A 293 6.25 13.16 23.34
CA ILE A 293 6.20 14.61 23.03
C ILE A 293 4.80 15.10 22.65
N ILE A 294 3.99 14.30 21.95
CA ILE A 294 2.62 14.69 21.56
C ILE A 294 1.77 14.95 22.80
N ARG A 295 1.86 14.08 23.83
CA ARG A 295 1.12 14.27 25.09
C ARG A 295 1.70 15.39 25.94
N ARG A 296 2.99 15.69 25.85
CA ARG A 296 3.55 16.83 26.59
C ARG A 296 3.12 18.16 25.98
N VAL A 297 3.26 18.30 24.66
CA VAL A 297 2.87 19.52 23.94
C VAL A 297 1.35 19.66 23.86
N TRP A 298 0.60 18.59 23.59
CA TRP A 298 -0.87 18.59 23.49
C TRP A 298 -1.50 17.63 24.52
N PRO A 299 -1.62 18.05 25.79
CA PRO A 299 -1.93 17.15 26.91
C PRO A 299 -3.36 16.60 26.94
N HIS A 300 -4.29 17.22 26.23
CA HIS A 300 -5.67 16.76 26.14
C HIS A 300 -5.93 15.85 24.93
N THR A 301 -4.90 15.49 24.17
CA THR A 301 -5.01 14.58 23.02
C THR A 301 -5.51 13.21 23.48
N LYS A 302 -6.68 12.80 22.98
CA LYS A 302 -7.32 11.51 23.28
C LYS A 302 -6.83 10.38 22.38
N TYR A 303 -6.54 10.68 21.11
CA TYR A 303 -6.07 9.71 20.11
C TYR A 303 -5.36 10.38 18.94
N LEU A 304 -4.66 9.56 18.14
CA LEU A 304 -4.10 9.94 16.85
C LEU A 304 -5.02 9.49 15.72
N GLU A 305 -5.50 10.40 14.88
CA GLU A 305 -6.24 10.02 13.67
C GLU A 305 -5.31 9.98 12.46
N VAL A 306 -4.91 8.76 12.08
CA VAL A 306 -3.95 8.49 11.03
C VAL A 306 -4.19 7.11 10.44
N ILE A 307 -4.07 6.97 9.12
CA ILE A 307 -4.05 5.64 8.49
C ILE A 307 -2.73 4.93 8.84
N VAL A 308 -2.85 3.80 9.55
CA VAL A 308 -1.77 2.87 9.96
C VAL A 308 -2.01 1.44 9.45
N THR A 309 -2.89 1.25 8.48
CA THR A 309 -3.11 -0.04 7.80
C THR A 309 -2.25 -0.17 6.53
N GLY A 310 -2.08 -1.41 6.06
CA GLY A 310 -1.25 -1.73 4.90
C GLY A 310 0.19 -1.25 5.08
N ALA A 311 0.76 -0.64 4.05
CA ALA A 311 2.13 -0.10 4.06
C ALA A 311 2.44 0.91 5.18
N MET A 312 1.42 1.50 5.83
CA MET A 312 1.60 2.46 6.92
C MET A 312 1.77 1.78 8.30
N ALA A 313 1.52 0.47 8.41
CA ALA A 313 1.63 -0.27 9.68
C ALA A 313 3.04 -0.23 10.27
N GLN A 314 4.07 -0.16 9.44
CA GLN A 314 5.47 -0.02 9.88
C GLN A 314 5.72 1.19 10.80
N TYR A 315 4.89 2.23 10.72
CA TYR A 315 5.09 3.46 11.50
C TYR A 315 4.46 3.41 12.90
N ILE A 316 3.75 2.32 13.21
CA ILE A 316 3.10 2.15 14.52
C ILE A 316 4.10 2.30 15.68
N PRO A 317 5.28 1.63 15.68
CA PRO A 317 6.24 1.78 16.78
C PRO A 317 6.75 3.22 16.95
N THR A 318 7.02 3.92 15.85
CA THR A 318 7.49 5.31 15.86
C THR A 318 6.41 6.26 16.38
N LEU A 319 5.15 6.06 15.98
CA LEU A 319 4.02 6.81 16.51
C LEU A 319 3.78 6.52 17.99
N ASP A 320 3.92 5.26 18.43
CA ASP A 320 3.80 4.90 19.85
C ASP A 320 4.87 5.59 20.68
N TYR A 321 6.11 5.65 20.18
CA TYR A 321 7.20 6.40 20.81
C TYR A 321 6.85 7.89 20.98
N TYR A 322 6.48 8.62 19.92
CA TYR A 322 6.18 10.05 20.04
C TYR A 322 4.87 10.36 20.79
N SER A 323 3.93 9.42 20.80
CA SER A 323 2.62 9.62 21.41
C SER A 323 2.52 9.15 22.85
N GLY A 324 3.47 8.35 23.32
CA GLY A 324 3.37 7.66 24.61
C GLY A 324 2.24 6.63 24.61
N GLY A 325 2.03 5.96 23.47
CA GLY A 325 0.98 4.95 23.27
C GLY A 325 -0.45 5.51 23.25
N LEU A 326 -0.69 6.64 22.58
CA LEU A 326 -2.07 7.06 22.28
C LEU A 326 -2.73 6.08 21.30
N PRO A 327 -4.06 5.84 21.39
CA PRO A 327 -4.78 5.05 20.40
C PRO A 327 -4.57 5.61 18.98
N LYS A 328 -4.38 4.74 17.98
CA LYS A 328 -4.22 5.11 16.58
C LYS A 328 -5.50 4.72 15.84
N VAL A 329 -6.17 5.70 15.27
CA VAL A 329 -7.52 5.56 14.74
C VAL A 329 -7.51 5.68 13.23
N CYS A 330 -7.84 4.57 12.57
CA CYS A 330 -8.08 4.49 11.13
C CYS A 330 -9.58 4.64 10.86
N THR A 331 -10.02 5.79 10.36
CA THR A 331 -11.45 6.10 10.23
C THR A 331 -12.08 5.63 8.92
N MET A 332 -11.36 5.68 7.80
CA MET A 332 -11.94 5.44 6.48
C MET A 332 -11.00 4.70 5.51
N TYR A 333 -11.61 4.07 4.50
CA TYR A 333 -10.94 3.46 3.35
C TYR A 333 -11.50 4.06 2.05
N ALA A 334 -10.62 4.67 1.25
CA ALA A 334 -10.98 5.42 0.05
C ALA A 334 -9.80 5.51 -0.93
N SER A 335 -10.11 5.84 -2.18
CA SER A 335 -9.14 6.08 -3.26
C SER A 335 -9.54 7.27 -4.15
N SER A 336 -8.73 7.56 -5.19
CA SER A 336 -9.08 8.60 -6.18
C SER A 336 -10.23 8.16 -7.10
N GLU A 337 -10.35 6.85 -7.31
CA GLU A 337 -11.37 6.20 -8.14
C GLU A 337 -12.74 6.17 -7.42
N CYS A 338 -12.76 5.84 -6.13
CA CYS A 338 -14.00 5.73 -5.34
C CYS A 338 -13.72 5.81 -3.84
N PHE A 339 -14.69 6.31 -3.07
CA PHE A 339 -14.66 6.25 -1.61
C PHE A 339 -15.42 5.00 -1.16
N PHE A 340 -14.79 4.11 -0.40
CA PHE A 340 -15.33 2.76 -0.21
C PHE A 340 -16.14 2.62 1.07
N GLY A 341 -15.58 3.03 2.21
CA GLY A 341 -16.22 2.76 3.50
C GLY A 341 -15.49 3.33 4.71
N LEU A 342 -15.99 2.96 5.89
CA LEU A 342 -15.50 3.44 7.18
C LEU A 342 -15.26 2.31 8.18
N ASN A 343 -14.43 2.59 9.18
CA ASN A 343 -14.22 1.69 10.31
C ASN A 343 -15.31 1.94 11.37
N LEU A 344 -16.16 0.95 11.60
CA LEU A 344 -17.23 1.03 12.62
C LEU A 344 -16.71 0.82 14.05
N LYS A 345 -15.47 0.35 14.21
CA LYS A 345 -14.75 0.18 15.49
C LYS A 345 -13.45 0.98 15.48
N PRO A 346 -13.52 2.32 15.47
CA PRO A 346 -12.36 3.20 15.30
C PRO A 346 -11.25 3.06 16.38
N LEU A 347 -11.59 2.57 17.58
CA LEU A 347 -10.63 2.32 18.67
C LEU A 347 -10.08 0.89 18.72
N SER A 348 -10.36 0.05 17.72
CA SER A 348 -9.74 -1.27 17.61
C SER A 348 -8.21 -1.18 17.52
N ASP A 349 -7.53 -2.25 17.91
CA ASP A 349 -6.08 -2.34 17.71
C ASP A 349 -5.75 -2.16 16.21
N PRO A 350 -4.67 -1.45 15.85
CA PRO A 350 -4.28 -1.26 14.45
C PRO A 350 -4.22 -2.56 13.61
N SER A 351 -3.87 -3.69 14.23
CA SER A 351 -3.79 -5.00 13.56
C SER A 351 -5.16 -5.62 13.26
N GLU A 352 -6.22 -5.16 13.93
CA GLU A 352 -7.60 -5.64 13.84
C GLU A 352 -8.51 -4.70 13.04
N VAL A 353 -7.98 -3.59 12.50
CA VAL A 353 -8.75 -2.61 11.75
C VAL A 353 -9.46 -3.27 10.56
N CYS A 354 -10.78 -3.12 10.53
CA CYS A 354 -11.65 -3.58 9.46
C CYS A 354 -12.52 -2.41 8.96
N TYR A 355 -12.72 -2.34 7.65
CA TYR A 355 -13.55 -1.32 7.01
C TYR A 355 -14.86 -1.95 6.53
N THR A 356 -15.99 -1.34 6.89
CA THR A 356 -17.31 -1.72 6.38
C THR A 356 -17.54 -0.95 5.08
N MET A 357 -17.62 -1.66 3.94
CA MET A 357 -17.83 -1.03 2.64
C MET A 357 -19.26 -0.53 2.51
N LEU A 358 -19.44 0.76 2.29
CA LEU A 358 -20.77 1.37 2.23
C LEU A 358 -21.46 1.06 0.89
N PRO A 359 -22.57 0.30 0.86
CA PRO A 359 -23.17 -0.19 -0.38
C PRO A 359 -23.70 0.91 -1.31
N ASN A 360 -23.87 2.15 -0.83
CA ASN A 360 -24.38 3.26 -1.62
C ASN A 360 -23.30 4.02 -2.42
N MET A 361 -22.02 3.76 -2.17
CA MET A 361 -20.91 4.56 -2.72
C MET A 361 -20.56 4.20 -4.18
N GLY A 362 -20.85 2.97 -4.59
CA GLY A 362 -20.60 2.43 -5.91
C GLY A 362 -21.10 0.98 -5.97
N TYR A 363 -21.09 0.37 -7.14
CA TYR A 363 -21.35 -1.06 -7.26
C TYR A 363 -20.03 -1.83 -7.16
N PHE A 364 -19.96 -2.80 -6.26
CA PHE A 364 -18.75 -3.50 -5.85
C PHE A 364 -18.82 -4.98 -6.18
N GLU A 365 -17.80 -5.46 -6.88
CA GLU A 365 -17.58 -6.85 -7.25
C GLU A 365 -16.20 -7.31 -6.77
N PHE A 366 -16.01 -8.63 -6.66
CA PHE A 366 -14.84 -9.22 -6.05
C PHE A 366 -14.31 -10.39 -6.89
N ILE A 367 -13.03 -10.34 -7.23
CA ILE A 367 -12.31 -11.45 -7.87
C ILE A 367 -11.72 -12.33 -6.77
N PRO A 368 -12.15 -13.60 -6.59
CA PRO A 368 -11.57 -14.49 -5.59
C PRO A 368 -10.10 -14.78 -5.93
N LEU A 369 -9.22 -14.76 -4.91
CA LEU A 369 -7.81 -15.08 -5.08
C LEU A 369 -7.47 -16.55 -4.77
N ASP A 370 -8.35 -17.25 -4.06
CA ASP A 370 -8.25 -18.69 -3.86
C ASP A 370 -8.55 -19.44 -5.17
N GLY A 371 -7.59 -20.22 -5.67
CA GLY A 371 -7.81 -21.12 -6.83
C GLY A 371 -7.42 -20.58 -8.22
N LEU A 372 -6.61 -19.51 -8.30
CA LEU A 372 -6.12 -18.91 -9.55
C LEU A 372 -5.35 -19.86 -10.49
N ALA A 373 -5.01 -21.08 -10.06
CA ALA A 373 -4.38 -22.10 -10.90
C ALA A 373 -5.31 -22.68 -11.99
N HIS A 374 -6.63 -22.43 -11.94
CA HIS A 374 -7.61 -23.04 -12.85
C HIS A 374 -8.65 -22.09 -13.47
N LEU A 375 -8.48 -20.77 -13.38
CA LEU A 375 -9.45 -19.84 -13.94
C LEU A 375 -9.30 -19.74 -15.47
N THR A 376 -10.28 -20.25 -16.19
CA THR A 376 -10.49 -19.96 -17.62
C THR A 376 -11.05 -18.53 -17.78
N GLN A 377 -10.92 -17.97 -18.98
CA GLN A 377 -11.49 -16.66 -19.32
C GLN A 377 -13.01 -16.59 -19.07
N ASP A 378 -13.70 -17.74 -19.12
CA ASP A 378 -15.12 -17.92 -18.78
C ASP A 378 -15.40 -17.74 -17.28
N SER A 379 -14.51 -18.18 -16.39
CA SER A 379 -14.67 -18.02 -14.93
C SER A 379 -14.42 -16.60 -14.40
N MET A 380 -13.74 -15.74 -15.18
CA MET A 380 -13.59 -14.30 -14.87
C MET A 380 -14.89 -13.51 -15.08
N SER A 381 -15.90 -14.07 -15.76
CA SER A 381 -17.20 -13.41 -15.98
C SER A 381 -18.05 -13.36 -14.70
N ARG A 382 -17.86 -14.32 -13.79
CA ARG A 382 -18.74 -14.53 -12.62
C ARG A 382 -18.09 -14.07 -11.32
N LEU A 383 -17.81 -12.77 -11.24
CA LEU A 383 -17.33 -12.13 -10.02
C LEU A 383 -18.38 -12.21 -8.90
N VAL A 384 -17.88 -12.26 -7.67
CA VAL A 384 -18.69 -12.31 -6.46
C VAL A 384 -19.24 -10.92 -6.14
N ASP A 385 -20.52 -10.82 -5.80
CA ASP A 385 -21.14 -9.55 -5.37
C ASP A 385 -20.75 -9.23 -3.92
N LEU A 386 -20.85 -7.95 -3.53
CA LEU A 386 -20.55 -7.50 -2.17
C LEU A 386 -21.24 -8.32 -1.06
N ALA A 387 -22.51 -8.67 -1.23
CA ALA A 387 -23.25 -9.43 -0.22
C ALA A 387 -22.88 -10.92 -0.16
N ASP A 388 -22.20 -11.43 -1.20
CA ASP A 388 -21.96 -12.86 -1.41
C ASP A 388 -20.51 -13.29 -1.11
N VAL A 389 -19.67 -12.36 -0.63
CA VAL A 389 -18.29 -12.68 -0.22
C VAL A 389 -18.27 -13.62 0.99
N GLU A 390 -17.23 -14.43 1.13
CA GLU A 390 -17.13 -15.40 2.21
C GLU A 390 -16.09 -14.98 3.25
N VAL A 391 -16.44 -15.08 4.53
CA VAL A 391 -15.50 -14.83 5.65
C VAL A 391 -14.30 -15.76 5.51
N GLY A 392 -13.10 -15.22 5.72
CA GLY A 392 -11.86 -15.98 5.65
C GLY A 392 -11.23 -16.06 4.26
N LYS A 393 -11.83 -15.45 3.23
CA LYS A 393 -11.28 -15.43 1.87
C LYS A 393 -10.70 -14.08 1.47
N GLU A 394 -9.73 -14.12 0.56
CA GLU A 394 -9.13 -12.94 -0.06
C GLU A 394 -9.72 -12.67 -1.44
N TYR A 395 -9.96 -11.39 -1.71
CA TYR A 395 -10.51 -10.92 -2.97
C TYR A 395 -9.78 -9.68 -3.48
N GLU A 396 -9.66 -9.56 -4.80
CA GLU A 396 -9.29 -8.31 -5.45
C GLU A 396 -10.56 -7.47 -5.73
N LEU A 397 -10.53 -6.20 -5.35
CA LEU A 397 -11.65 -5.28 -5.48
C LEU A 397 -11.86 -4.80 -6.94
N VAL A 398 -13.11 -4.92 -7.40
CA VAL A 398 -13.61 -4.41 -8.69
C VAL A 398 -14.75 -3.44 -8.44
N ILE A 399 -14.73 -2.29 -9.10
CA ILE A 399 -15.70 -1.21 -8.86
C ILE A 399 -16.40 -0.76 -10.14
N THR A 400 -17.65 -0.35 -9.98
CA THR A 400 -18.41 0.41 -10.97
C THR A 400 -18.90 1.71 -10.33
N THR A 401 -18.57 2.85 -10.93
CA THR A 401 -18.81 4.20 -10.39
C THR A 401 -19.74 5.00 -11.29
N ARG A 402 -20.41 6.03 -10.73
CA ARG A 402 -21.31 6.88 -11.52
C ARG A 402 -20.56 7.78 -12.49
N ALA A 403 -19.29 8.09 -12.19
CA ALA A 403 -18.37 8.77 -13.10
C ALA A 403 -17.93 7.93 -14.32
N GLY A 404 -18.41 6.68 -14.46
CA GLY A 404 -18.24 5.91 -15.68
C GLY A 404 -17.04 4.97 -15.69
N LEU A 405 -16.50 4.59 -14.52
CA LEU A 405 -15.65 3.42 -14.42
C LEU A 405 -16.56 2.20 -14.32
N TYR A 406 -16.42 1.21 -15.20
CA TYR A 406 -17.24 0.00 -15.21
C TYR A 406 -16.37 -1.24 -15.01
N ARG A 407 -16.69 -2.05 -13.99
CA ARG A 407 -15.94 -3.25 -13.59
C ARG A 407 -14.42 -3.03 -13.58
N TYR A 408 -14.01 -1.87 -13.07
CA TYR A 408 -12.62 -1.44 -13.00
C TYR A 408 -11.91 -2.11 -11.82
N ARG A 409 -10.77 -2.74 -12.10
CA ARG A 409 -9.91 -3.36 -11.08
C ARG A 409 -9.10 -2.29 -10.36
N VAL A 410 -9.37 -2.12 -9.06
CA VAL A 410 -8.63 -1.17 -8.21
C VAL A 410 -7.19 -1.65 -7.97
N GLY A 411 -7.04 -2.97 -7.90
CA GLY A 411 -5.80 -3.66 -7.57
C GLY A 411 -5.60 -3.86 -6.07
N ASP A 412 -6.54 -3.45 -5.22
CA ASP A 412 -6.47 -3.70 -3.78
C ASP A 412 -6.96 -5.14 -3.47
N VAL A 413 -6.25 -5.81 -2.58
CA VAL A 413 -6.57 -7.14 -2.04
C VAL A 413 -7.13 -6.97 -0.63
N LEU A 414 -8.32 -7.55 -0.43
CA LEU A 414 -9.11 -7.41 0.79
C LEU A 414 -9.44 -8.80 1.36
N TYR A 415 -9.28 -8.94 2.66
CA TYR A 415 -9.62 -10.16 3.40
C TYR A 415 -10.93 -9.94 4.18
N VAL A 416 -11.91 -10.82 3.99
CA VAL A 416 -13.21 -10.71 4.67
C VAL A 416 -13.08 -11.18 6.12
N THR A 417 -13.29 -10.27 7.07
CA THR A 417 -13.17 -10.59 8.51
C THR A 417 -14.52 -10.89 9.16
N GLY A 418 -15.61 -10.47 8.56
CA GLY A 418 -16.94 -10.64 9.12
C GLY A 418 -17.96 -9.77 8.39
N PHE A 419 -19.11 -9.57 9.03
CA PHE A 419 -20.22 -8.77 8.50
C PHE A 419 -20.76 -7.85 9.59
N HIS A 420 -21.11 -6.62 9.21
CA HIS A 420 -22.01 -5.75 9.96
C HIS A 420 -23.36 -5.79 9.29
N ASN A 421 -24.37 -6.35 9.97
CA ASN A 421 -25.65 -6.70 9.37
C ASN A 421 -25.46 -7.62 8.14
N SER A 422 -25.85 -7.16 6.95
CA SER A 422 -25.68 -7.89 5.68
C SER A 422 -24.47 -7.41 4.86
N THR A 423 -23.70 -6.45 5.37
CA THR A 423 -22.58 -5.84 4.66
C THR A 423 -21.24 -6.37 5.18
N PRO A 424 -20.35 -6.86 4.31
CA PRO A 424 -19.05 -7.39 4.73
C PRO A 424 -18.12 -6.31 5.30
N GLN A 425 -17.26 -6.74 6.19
CA GLN A 425 -16.15 -5.99 6.74
C GLN A 425 -14.84 -6.57 6.20
N PHE A 426 -13.95 -5.68 5.75
CA PHE A 426 -12.70 -6.07 5.11
C PHE A 426 -11.49 -5.54 5.86
N LYS A 427 -10.51 -6.42 6.06
CA LYS A 427 -9.14 -6.03 6.39
C LYS A 427 -8.39 -5.75 5.09
N PHE A 428 -7.74 -4.59 5.00
CA PHE A 428 -6.86 -4.29 3.88
C PHE A 428 -5.61 -5.17 3.96
N VAL A 429 -5.33 -5.94 2.91
CA VAL A 429 -4.15 -6.81 2.86
C VAL A 429 -3.01 -6.07 2.15
N ARG A 430 -3.18 -5.76 0.85
CA ARG A 430 -2.13 -5.17 0.01
C ARG A 430 -2.68 -4.58 -1.28
N ARG A 431 -1.83 -3.85 -2.01
CA ARG A 431 -2.08 -3.52 -3.42
C ARG A 431 -1.31 -4.50 -4.30
N LYS A 432 -1.99 -5.08 -5.30
CA LYS A 432 -1.44 -6.10 -6.19
C LYS A 432 -0.44 -5.47 -7.15
N ASN A 433 0.84 -5.80 -6.96
CA ASN A 433 1.95 -5.72 -7.92
C ASN A 433 3.12 -6.60 -7.41
N VAL A 434 3.90 -7.18 -8.32
CA VAL A 434 5.19 -7.81 -7.98
C VAL A 434 6.15 -6.69 -7.62
N LEU A 435 6.75 -6.73 -6.43
CA LEU A 435 7.74 -5.73 -6.00
C LEU A 435 9.12 -6.07 -6.53
N LEU A 436 9.59 -7.30 -6.31
CA LEU A 436 10.92 -7.75 -6.67
C LEU A 436 10.87 -9.08 -7.42
N SER A 437 11.77 -9.24 -8.38
CA SER A 437 11.96 -10.44 -9.19
C SER A 437 13.35 -10.37 -9.82
N ILE A 438 14.13 -11.45 -9.74
CA ILE A 438 15.44 -11.58 -10.39
C ILE A 438 15.37 -12.62 -11.52
N ASP A 439 14.72 -13.75 -11.25
CA ASP A 439 14.50 -14.84 -12.20
C ASP A 439 13.00 -15.24 -12.18
N SER A 440 12.68 -16.46 -11.77
CA SER A 440 11.31 -16.95 -11.65
C SER A 440 10.62 -16.54 -10.33
N ASP A 441 11.39 -16.01 -9.38
CA ASP A 441 10.91 -15.50 -8.11
C ASP A 441 10.04 -14.27 -8.30
N LYS A 442 8.98 -14.18 -7.49
CA LYS A 442 8.09 -13.02 -7.45
C LYS A 442 7.82 -12.73 -5.99
N THR A 443 8.45 -11.69 -5.48
CA THR A 443 8.21 -11.22 -4.11
C THR A 443 7.24 -10.05 -4.16
N ASP A 444 6.15 -10.15 -3.40
CA ASP A 444 5.18 -9.06 -3.26
C ASP A 444 5.45 -8.19 -2.03
N GLU A 445 4.66 -7.13 -1.87
CA GLU A 445 4.79 -6.17 -0.76
C GLU A 445 4.56 -6.79 0.61
N LEU A 446 3.66 -7.77 0.73
CA LEU A 446 3.38 -8.40 2.00
C LEU A 446 4.53 -9.31 2.42
N GLU A 447 5.07 -10.09 1.48
CA GLU A 447 6.22 -10.96 1.72
C GLU A 447 7.45 -10.15 2.13
N LEU A 448 7.73 -9.06 1.43
CA LEU A 448 8.83 -8.16 1.79
C LEU A 448 8.60 -7.50 3.15
N GLN A 449 7.40 -6.98 3.42
CA GLN A 449 7.06 -6.38 4.71
C GLN A 449 7.23 -7.38 5.87
N LYS A 450 6.76 -8.62 5.69
CA LYS A 450 6.93 -9.68 6.69
C LYS A 450 8.40 -10.04 6.91
N ALA A 451 9.20 -10.11 5.85
CA ALA A 451 10.64 -10.33 5.94
C ALA A 451 11.34 -9.23 6.74
N ILE A 452 10.98 -7.96 6.49
CA ILE A 452 11.48 -6.80 7.26
C ILE A 452 11.07 -6.89 8.73
N GLU A 453 9.81 -7.24 9.02
CA GLU A 453 9.29 -7.38 10.39
C GLU A 453 10.04 -8.48 11.17
N ASN A 454 10.27 -9.64 10.56
CA ASN A 454 11.04 -10.72 11.17
C ASN A 454 12.48 -10.28 11.47
N ALA A 455 13.17 -9.70 10.49
CA ALA A 455 14.54 -9.22 10.67
C ALA A 455 14.63 -8.08 11.70
N SER A 456 13.62 -7.21 11.78
CA SER A 456 13.56 -6.14 12.78
C SER A 456 13.55 -6.66 14.22
N ALA A 457 13.09 -7.90 14.46
CA ALA A 457 13.11 -8.51 15.79
C ALA A 457 14.55 -8.68 16.32
N LEU A 458 15.52 -8.91 15.44
CA LEU A 458 16.95 -9.02 15.78
C LEU A 458 17.58 -7.68 16.18
N LEU A 459 16.97 -6.56 15.80
CA LEU A 459 17.44 -5.21 16.15
C LEU A 459 16.93 -4.74 17.52
N ARG A 460 15.85 -5.34 18.04
CA ARG A 460 15.22 -4.95 19.32
C ARG A 460 16.17 -4.96 20.52
N PRO A 461 17.06 -5.97 20.70
CA PRO A 461 18.02 -5.97 21.81
C PRO A 461 18.99 -4.78 21.82
N PHE A 462 19.21 -4.17 20.65
CA PHE A 462 20.09 -3.02 20.45
C PHE A 462 19.33 -1.69 20.54
N ASN A 463 18.07 -1.69 20.99
CA ASN A 463 17.19 -0.52 20.99
C ASN A 463 17.18 0.23 19.64
N THR A 464 17.33 -0.54 18.55
CA THR A 464 17.41 -0.03 17.19
C THR A 464 16.13 -0.42 16.45
N SER A 465 15.55 0.55 15.75
CA SER A 465 14.36 0.32 14.92
C SER A 465 14.59 0.80 13.50
N ILE A 466 13.98 0.13 12.53
CA ILE A 466 13.98 0.57 11.14
C ILE A 466 13.02 1.77 11.05
N VAL A 467 13.54 2.94 10.67
CA VAL A 467 12.73 4.15 10.42
C VAL A 467 11.98 3.97 9.12
N GLU A 468 12.69 3.52 8.09
CA GLU A 468 12.20 3.45 6.73
C GLU A 468 13.02 2.44 5.91
N TYR A 469 12.37 1.87 4.89
CA TYR A 469 13.03 0.98 3.95
C TYR A 469 12.46 1.08 2.52
N THR A 470 13.30 0.76 1.55
CA THR A 470 12.94 0.48 0.15
C THR A 470 13.79 -0.67 -0.36
N SER A 471 13.37 -1.30 -1.45
CA SER A 471 14.14 -2.34 -2.12
C SER A 471 14.46 -1.99 -3.57
N TYR A 472 15.38 -2.75 -4.16
CA TYR A 472 15.71 -2.75 -5.57
C TYR A 472 16.22 -4.15 -5.96
N ALA A 473 15.97 -4.57 -7.19
CA ALA A 473 16.51 -5.81 -7.74
C ALA A 473 17.81 -5.50 -8.49
N ASP A 474 18.95 -5.84 -7.90
CA ASP A 474 20.27 -5.56 -8.48
C ASP A 474 20.66 -6.66 -9.46
N THR A 475 20.78 -6.26 -10.73
CA THR A 475 21.19 -7.14 -11.84
C THR A 475 22.56 -6.75 -12.40
N LYS A 476 23.33 -5.91 -11.68
CA LYS A 476 24.69 -5.53 -12.09
C LYS A 476 25.66 -6.69 -11.94
N THR A 477 25.42 -7.56 -10.97
CA THR A 477 26.16 -8.80 -10.73
C THR A 477 25.34 -10.00 -11.18
N ILE A 478 26.02 -11.09 -11.57
CA ILE A 478 25.38 -12.35 -11.97
C ILE A 478 25.86 -13.45 -11.02
N PRO A 479 24.94 -14.18 -10.35
CA PRO A 479 23.49 -13.97 -10.35
C PRO A 479 23.10 -12.63 -9.69
N GLY A 480 21.99 -12.05 -10.14
CA GLY A 480 21.42 -10.85 -9.53
C GLY A 480 20.87 -11.14 -8.14
N HIS A 481 20.65 -10.11 -7.32
CA HIS A 481 20.18 -10.26 -5.94
C HIS A 481 19.28 -9.11 -5.50
N TYR A 482 18.61 -9.29 -4.36
CA TYR A 482 17.78 -8.24 -3.78
C TYR A 482 18.66 -7.30 -2.94
N VAL A 483 18.47 -6.00 -3.13
CA VAL A 483 19.08 -4.94 -2.30
C VAL A 483 17.98 -4.25 -1.51
N ILE A 484 18.15 -4.19 -0.20
CA ILE A 484 17.22 -3.55 0.73
C ILE A 484 17.94 -2.39 1.41
N TYR A 485 17.44 -1.17 1.23
CA TYR A 485 17.98 0.01 1.91
C TYR A 485 17.27 0.21 3.24
N TRP A 486 18.02 0.34 4.33
CA TRP A 486 17.50 0.59 5.68
C TRP A 486 18.00 1.92 6.23
N GLU A 487 17.08 2.79 6.63
CA GLU A 487 17.41 3.90 7.53
C GLU A 487 17.07 3.48 8.96
N LEU A 488 18.07 3.50 9.84
CA LEU A 488 17.95 3.02 11.22
C LEU A 488 17.86 4.19 12.21
N LEU A 489 17.03 4.02 13.23
CA LEU A 489 17.02 4.85 14.44
C LEU A 489 17.70 4.08 15.55
N ILE A 490 18.93 4.48 15.86
CA ILE A 490 19.74 3.92 16.93
C ILE A 490 19.58 4.84 18.15
N LYS A 491 18.92 4.36 19.21
CA LYS A 491 18.67 5.18 20.42
C LYS A 491 19.93 5.40 21.25
N ASP A 492 20.86 4.43 21.23
CA ASP A 492 22.14 4.49 21.93
C ASP A 492 23.26 4.29 20.91
N SER A 493 23.94 5.39 20.55
CA SER A 493 24.99 5.38 19.53
C SER A 493 26.19 4.48 19.89
N MET A 494 26.36 4.12 21.17
CA MET A 494 27.42 3.24 21.64
C MET A 494 27.05 1.75 21.59
N ASN A 495 25.77 1.41 21.37
CA ASN A 495 25.25 0.03 21.36
C ASN A 495 24.42 -0.27 20.09
N GLY A 496 24.88 0.22 18.93
CA GLY A 496 24.28 -0.10 17.63
C GLY A 496 24.50 -1.56 17.22
N PRO A 497 23.68 -2.09 16.29
CA PRO A 497 23.84 -3.45 15.79
C PRO A 497 25.18 -3.61 15.06
N GLY A 498 25.98 -4.60 15.47
CA GLY A 498 27.22 -4.97 14.79
C GLY A 498 26.97 -5.63 13.44
N GLN A 499 28.05 -5.81 12.65
CA GLN A 499 27.99 -6.42 11.32
C GLN A 499 27.33 -7.81 11.35
N ASP A 500 27.72 -8.69 12.28
CA ASP A 500 27.16 -10.05 12.41
C ASP A 500 25.63 -10.05 12.60
N VAL A 501 25.09 -9.02 13.26
CA VAL A 501 23.64 -8.88 13.48
C VAL A 501 22.94 -8.49 12.19
N LEU A 502 23.53 -7.57 11.41
CA LEU A 502 22.97 -7.12 10.14
C LEU A 502 23.08 -8.20 9.04
N ASP A 503 24.18 -8.95 9.02
CA ASP A 503 24.32 -10.13 8.16
C ASP A 503 23.26 -11.19 8.51
N ARG A 504 23.02 -11.44 9.80
CA ARG A 504 21.92 -12.30 10.25
C ARG A 504 20.53 -11.75 9.90
N CYS A 505 20.34 -10.43 9.92
CA CYS A 505 19.10 -9.81 9.45
C CYS A 505 18.87 -10.13 7.96
N CYS A 506 19.92 -10.12 7.13
CA CYS A 506 19.82 -10.51 5.73
C CYS A 506 19.32 -11.96 5.60
N LEU A 507 19.89 -12.89 6.37
CA LEU A 507 19.44 -14.29 6.38
C LEU A 507 18.00 -14.44 6.86
N GLU A 508 17.62 -13.78 7.96
CA GLU A 508 16.26 -13.83 8.50
C GLU A 508 15.23 -13.31 7.48
N MET A 509 15.60 -12.29 6.68
CA MET A 509 14.79 -11.87 5.55
C MET A 509 14.67 -12.97 4.49
N GLU A 510 15.78 -13.59 4.07
CA GLU A 510 15.76 -14.68 3.08
C GLU A 510 14.91 -15.88 3.53
N GLU A 511 14.93 -16.22 4.83
CA GLU A 511 14.11 -17.30 5.41
C GLU A 511 12.60 -17.02 5.37
N ALA A 512 12.23 -15.74 5.49
CA ALA A 512 10.83 -15.31 5.46
C ALA A 512 10.26 -15.22 4.03
N LEU A 513 11.12 -15.18 3.00
CA LEU A 513 10.71 -15.11 1.61
C LEU A 513 10.15 -16.45 1.10
N ASN A 514 9.41 -16.37 -0.01
CA ASN A 514 8.66 -17.52 -0.53
C ASN A 514 9.56 -18.67 -1.01
N SER A 515 8.94 -19.84 -1.19
CA SER A 515 9.66 -21.06 -1.57
C SER A 515 10.39 -20.95 -2.91
N VAL A 516 9.92 -20.11 -3.84
CA VAL A 516 10.59 -19.93 -5.14
C VAL A 516 11.86 -19.12 -4.96
N TYR A 517 11.82 -18.02 -4.20
CA TYR A 517 13.03 -17.28 -3.85
C TYR A 517 14.08 -18.19 -3.19
N ARG A 518 13.68 -18.95 -2.16
CA ARG A 518 14.60 -19.86 -1.44
C ARG A 518 15.11 -21.01 -2.34
N GLN A 519 14.29 -21.53 -3.24
CA GLN A 519 14.73 -22.49 -4.27
C GLN A 519 15.81 -21.89 -5.16
N CYS A 520 15.56 -20.69 -5.68
CA CYS A 520 16.48 -20.00 -6.57
C CYS A 520 17.81 -19.66 -5.89
N ARG A 521 17.80 -19.43 -4.57
CA ARG A 521 19.02 -19.24 -3.75
C ARG A 521 19.79 -20.54 -3.52
N VAL A 522 19.11 -21.64 -3.19
CA VAL A 522 19.73 -22.90 -2.72
C VAL A 522 20.03 -23.88 -3.85
N ALA A 523 19.02 -24.18 -4.67
CA ALA A 523 19.05 -25.24 -5.67
C ALA A 523 19.47 -24.71 -7.04
N ASP A 524 18.76 -23.70 -7.55
CA ASP A 524 18.97 -23.23 -8.92
C ASP A 524 20.17 -22.29 -9.03
N ARG A 525 20.58 -21.69 -7.90
CA ARG A 525 21.64 -20.67 -7.78
C ARG A 525 21.48 -19.50 -8.77
N SER A 526 20.24 -19.19 -9.11
CA SER A 526 19.86 -18.10 -10.01
C SER A 526 19.71 -16.75 -9.30
N ILE A 527 19.70 -16.73 -7.96
CA ILE A 527 19.67 -15.51 -7.14
C ILE A 527 20.90 -15.48 -6.21
N GLY A 528 21.59 -14.35 -6.14
CA GLY A 528 22.69 -14.06 -5.20
C GLY A 528 22.21 -13.73 -3.79
N PRO A 529 23.12 -13.64 -2.79
CA PRO A 529 22.75 -13.32 -1.41
C PRO A 529 22.07 -11.97 -1.29
N LEU A 530 20.95 -11.92 -0.54
CA LEU A 530 20.28 -10.68 -0.20
C LEU A 530 21.25 -9.71 0.48
N GLU A 531 21.18 -8.45 0.08
CA GLU A 531 22.01 -7.37 0.58
C GLU A 531 21.16 -6.35 1.35
N ILE A 532 21.58 -5.99 2.56
CA ILE A 532 21.06 -4.83 3.30
C ILE A 532 22.09 -3.69 3.21
N ARG A 533 21.66 -2.54 2.67
CA ARG A 533 22.43 -1.29 2.64
C ARG A 533 21.88 -0.33 3.70
N VAL A 534 22.64 -0.12 4.76
CA VAL A 534 22.27 0.88 5.79
C VAL A 534 22.61 2.26 5.27
N VAL A 535 21.64 3.18 5.26
CA VAL A 535 21.80 4.56 4.80
C VAL A 535 21.86 5.56 5.96
N LYS A 536 22.40 6.76 5.70
CA LYS A 536 22.48 7.84 6.69
C LYS A 536 21.08 8.27 7.16
N THR A 537 20.97 8.71 8.42
CA THR A 537 19.74 9.35 8.93
C THR A 537 19.38 10.57 8.07
N GLY A 538 18.11 10.68 7.67
CA GLY A 538 17.60 11.73 6.76
C GLY A 538 17.64 11.34 5.28
N THR A 539 18.14 10.15 4.91
CA THR A 539 18.21 9.73 3.50
C THR A 539 16.84 9.61 2.86
N PHE A 540 15.86 9.02 3.57
CA PHE A 540 14.51 8.91 3.03
C PHE A 540 13.75 10.26 3.01
N GLU A 541 14.19 11.23 3.82
CA GLU A 541 13.74 12.63 3.73
C GLU A 541 14.25 13.27 2.44
N GLU A 542 15.54 13.13 2.13
CA GLU A 542 16.11 13.58 0.85
C GLU A 542 15.46 12.89 -0.35
N LEU A 543 15.19 11.58 -0.26
CA LEU A 543 14.49 10.83 -1.31
C LEU A 543 13.07 11.35 -1.54
N MET A 544 12.37 11.66 -0.46
CA MET A 544 11.05 12.25 -0.52
C MET A 544 11.12 13.64 -1.16
N ASP A 545 12.05 14.50 -0.74
CA ASP A 545 12.25 15.85 -1.30
C ASP A 545 12.57 15.80 -2.80
N TYR A 546 13.40 14.83 -3.20
CA TYR A 546 13.67 14.56 -4.61
C TYR A 546 12.38 14.19 -5.37
N ALA A 547 11.57 13.29 -4.84
CA ALA A 547 10.30 12.91 -5.46
C ALA A 547 9.33 14.12 -5.56
N ILE A 548 9.27 14.94 -4.49
CA ILE A 548 8.45 16.16 -4.45
C ILE A 548 8.90 17.16 -5.53
N SER A 549 10.22 17.34 -5.69
CA SER A 549 10.79 18.21 -6.73
C SER A 549 10.39 17.80 -8.14
N ARG A 550 10.08 16.51 -8.35
CA ARG A 550 9.59 15.94 -9.61
C ARG A 550 8.06 15.81 -9.69
N GLY A 551 7.32 16.47 -8.80
CA GLY A 551 5.85 16.52 -8.84
C GLY A 551 5.16 15.42 -8.04
N ALA A 552 5.88 14.63 -7.22
CA ALA A 552 5.25 13.74 -6.26
C ALA A 552 4.50 14.54 -5.17
N SER A 553 3.42 13.96 -4.66
CA SER A 553 2.52 14.64 -3.72
C SER A 553 3.00 14.41 -2.29
N ILE A 554 3.34 15.47 -1.55
CA ILE A 554 3.75 15.39 -0.13
C ILE A 554 2.83 14.55 0.77
N ASN A 555 1.51 14.48 0.49
CA ASN A 555 0.51 13.80 1.32
C ASN A 555 0.18 12.40 0.81
N GLN A 556 0.54 12.08 -0.42
CA GLN A 556 0.36 10.74 -0.98
C GLN A 556 1.69 10.01 -1.12
N TYR A 557 2.80 10.72 -0.85
CA TYR A 557 4.11 10.14 -0.89
C TYR A 557 4.19 9.08 0.20
N LYS A 558 4.28 7.86 -0.29
CA LYS A 558 4.70 6.69 0.46
C LYS A 558 6.07 6.38 -0.13
N VAL A 559 7.04 6.07 0.73
CA VAL A 559 8.32 5.57 0.25
C VAL A 559 8.01 4.36 -0.65
N PRO A 560 8.43 4.40 -1.93
CA PRO A 560 8.18 3.28 -2.83
C PRO A 560 8.85 2.05 -2.23
N ARG A 561 8.15 0.93 -2.15
CA ARG A 561 8.74 -0.30 -1.59
C ARG A 561 9.75 -0.93 -2.50
N CYS A 562 9.66 -0.67 -3.79
CA CYS A 562 10.69 -1.01 -4.77
C CYS A 562 10.98 0.22 -5.64
N VAL A 563 12.26 0.51 -5.86
CA VAL A 563 12.73 1.57 -6.76
C VAL A 563 13.34 0.95 -8.01
N SER A 564 12.98 1.44 -9.18
CA SER A 564 13.54 0.99 -10.47
C SER A 564 14.15 2.13 -11.29
N VAL A 565 14.09 3.36 -10.77
CA VAL A 565 14.50 4.59 -11.49
C VAL A 565 15.95 4.91 -11.10
N MET A 566 16.86 4.88 -12.07
CA MET A 566 18.31 5.03 -11.84
C MET A 566 18.71 6.21 -10.94
N PRO A 567 18.19 7.45 -11.15
CA PRO A 567 18.51 8.58 -10.27
C PRO A 567 18.16 8.38 -8.79
N ILE A 568 17.13 7.59 -8.48
CA ILE A 568 16.72 7.30 -7.10
C ILE A 568 17.67 6.29 -6.46
N ALA A 569 18.06 5.25 -7.23
CA ALA A 569 19.04 4.29 -6.78
C ALA A 569 20.41 4.96 -6.53
N GLU A 570 20.82 5.89 -7.39
CA GLU A 570 22.06 6.67 -7.21
C GLU A 570 22.02 7.55 -5.95
N LEU A 571 20.88 8.21 -5.68
CA LEU A 571 20.71 8.99 -4.44
C LEU A 571 20.86 8.09 -3.21
N LEU A 572 20.18 6.95 -3.19
CA LEU A 572 20.25 5.98 -2.10
C LEU A 572 21.68 5.44 -1.92
N ASP A 573 22.31 5.01 -3.01
CA ASP A 573 23.70 4.51 -3.03
C ASP A 573 24.70 5.54 -2.51
N SER A 574 24.51 6.82 -2.86
CA SER A 574 25.36 7.92 -2.38
C SER A 574 25.25 8.21 -0.88
N ARG A 575 24.27 7.61 -0.19
CA ARG A 575 24.02 7.77 1.24
C ARG A 575 24.25 6.49 2.04
N VAL A 576 24.74 5.42 1.41
CA VAL A 576 25.07 4.16 2.08
C VAL A 576 26.23 4.37 3.05
N VAL A 577 26.05 3.89 4.27
CA VAL A 577 27.02 3.88 5.36
C VAL A 577 27.71 2.52 5.44
N SER A 578 26.95 1.43 5.27
CA SER A 578 27.48 0.07 5.27
C SER A 578 26.58 -0.86 4.45
N ALA A 579 27.17 -1.92 3.91
CA ALA A 579 26.47 -2.96 3.16
C ALA A 579 26.78 -4.32 3.78
N HIS A 580 25.74 -5.15 3.89
CA HIS A 580 25.74 -6.43 4.61
C HIS A 580 25.07 -7.46 3.73
N PHE A 581 25.56 -8.70 3.75
CA PHE A 581 25.05 -9.77 2.90
C PHE A 581 24.65 -10.96 3.75
N SER A 582 23.66 -11.72 3.27
CA SER A 582 23.29 -12.97 3.91
C SER A 582 24.51 -13.92 4.03
N PRO A 583 24.90 -14.35 5.24
CA PRO A 583 26.13 -15.11 5.48
C PRO A 583 25.99 -16.59 5.07
N SER A 584 24.76 -17.07 4.89
CA SER A 584 24.46 -18.44 4.46
C SER A 584 23.25 -18.45 3.54
N MET A 585 22.99 -19.58 2.89
CA MET A 585 21.76 -19.74 2.12
C MET A 585 20.56 -20.00 3.07
N PRO A 586 19.34 -19.59 2.70
CA PRO A 586 18.16 -19.89 3.48
C PRO A 586 17.81 -21.38 3.41
N HIS A 587 16.96 -21.86 4.32
CA HIS A 587 16.54 -23.26 4.29
C HIS A 587 15.57 -23.52 3.13
N TRP A 588 15.85 -24.54 2.32
CA TRP A 588 14.94 -24.99 1.26
C TRP A 588 15.01 -26.51 1.05
N SER A 589 13.85 -27.14 0.82
CA SER A 589 13.71 -28.56 0.49
C SER A 589 12.68 -28.75 -0.63
N PRO A 590 12.87 -29.72 -1.55
CA PRO A 590 11.90 -30.01 -2.62
C PRO A 590 10.55 -30.52 -2.11
N GLU A 591 10.54 -31.09 -0.90
CA GLU A 591 9.34 -31.56 -0.23
C GLU A 591 8.47 -30.37 0.15
N ARG A 592 7.26 -30.27 -0.42
CA ARG A 592 6.21 -29.44 0.14
C ARG A 592 6.03 -29.90 1.58
N ARG A 593 6.35 -29.05 2.54
CA ARG A 593 5.97 -29.25 3.93
C ARG A 593 4.48 -29.62 3.98
N GLU A 594 4.18 -30.89 4.26
CA GLU A 594 2.95 -31.32 4.94
C GLU A 594 2.95 -30.83 6.41
N SER A 595 3.55 -29.66 6.68
CA SER A 595 3.73 -29.13 8.03
C SER A 595 2.53 -28.34 8.53
N VAL A 596 1.40 -28.36 7.83
CA VAL A 596 0.12 -27.93 8.44
C VAL A 596 -0.50 -29.10 9.22
N LEU A 597 -0.20 -30.36 8.88
CA LEU A 597 -0.74 -31.50 9.63
C LEU A 597 0.09 -31.83 10.88
N VAL A 598 1.42 -31.69 10.86
CA VAL A 598 2.26 -32.04 12.02
C VAL A 598 2.18 -31.00 13.14
N GLU A 599 2.01 -29.71 12.82
CA GLU A 599 1.79 -28.66 13.84
C GLU A 599 0.37 -28.71 14.44
N ILE A 600 -0.64 -29.10 13.64
CA ILE A 600 -2.00 -29.36 14.15
C ILE A 600 -2.04 -30.65 14.99
N LEU A 601 -1.25 -31.66 14.64
CA LEU A 601 -1.19 -32.92 15.40
C LEU A 601 -0.33 -32.80 16.68
N SER A 602 0.70 -31.95 16.70
CA SER A 602 1.46 -31.68 17.93
C SER A 602 0.68 -30.79 18.92
N GLN A 603 -0.11 -29.83 18.43
CA GLN A 603 -1.03 -29.05 19.27
C GLN A 603 -2.23 -29.88 19.76
N ASN A 604 -2.68 -30.90 19.01
CA ASN A 604 -3.73 -31.83 19.46
C ASN A 604 -3.21 -32.90 20.43
N ALA A 605 -1.92 -33.25 20.40
CA ALA A 605 -1.33 -34.19 21.36
C ALA A 605 -1.21 -33.59 22.78
N GLU A 606 -0.87 -32.29 22.89
CA GLU A 606 -0.88 -31.60 24.20
C GLU A 606 -2.30 -31.41 24.76
N HIS A 607 -3.32 -31.34 23.89
CA HIS A 607 -4.71 -31.21 24.30
C HIS A 607 -5.38 -32.54 24.71
N GLU A 608 -4.82 -33.68 24.30
CA GLU A 608 -5.20 -35.05 24.74
C GLU A 608 -4.48 -35.46 26.04
N ASP A 609 -3.23 -35.05 26.27
CA ASP A 609 -2.52 -35.34 27.52
C ASP A 609 -3.02 -34.48 28.71
N LEU A 610 -3.49 -33.26 28.46
CA LEU A 610 -4.21 -32.45 29.46
C LEU A 610 -5.63 -32.97 29.79
N LYS A 611 -6.22 -33.80 28.92
CA LYS A 611 -7.49 -34.52 29.21
C LYS A 611 -7.25 -35.85 29.93
N ARG A 612 -6.10 -36.51 29.72
CA ARG A 612 -5.72 -37.72 30.47
C ARG A 612 -5.21 -37.43 31.89
N HIS A 613 -4.68 -36.23 32.15
CA HIS A 613 -4.30 -35.81 33.50
C HIS A 613 -5.43 -35.18 34.35
N ARG A 614 -6.64 -34.97 33.80
CA ARG A 614 -7.83 -34.50 34.54
C ARG A 614 -8.90 -35.57 34.81
N LEU A 615 -8.63 -36.84 34.51
CA LEU A 615 -9.53 -37.98 34.75
C LEU A 615 -8.92 -39.10 35.61
N LYS A 616 -7.88 -38.80 36.40
CA LYS A 616 -7.44 -39.65 37.52
C LYS A 616 -7.87 -39.01 38.84
N GLY A 617 -9.10 -39.27 39.22
CA GLY A 617 -9.67 -38.77 40.47
C GLY A 617 -11.13 -39.17 40.64
N ALA A 618 -11.46 -40.45 40.45
CA ALA A 618 -12.69 -41.04 40.99
C ALA A 618 -12.68 -42.58 40.83
N THR A 619 -12.93 -43.23 41.96
CA THR A 619 -13.58 -44.54 42.18
C THR A 619 -12.80 -45.84 41.95
N ASP A 620 -12.58 -46.49 43.09
CA ASP A 620 -12.29 -47.89 43.37
C ASP A 620 -13.32 -48.88 42.77
N GLY A 621 -12.90 -50.15 42.62
CA GLY A 621 -13.78 -51.31 42.78
C GLY A 621 -13.78 -52.37 41.67
N GLU A 622 -13.11 -53.50 41.93
CA GLU A 622 -13.50 -54.88 41.58
C GLU A 622 -13.20 -55.51 40.17
N THR A 623 -12.14 -56.33 40.18
CA THR A 623 -12.03 -57.77 39.79
C THR A 623 -12.15 -58.33 38.35
N PHE A 624 -11.03 -58.99 37.93
CA PHE A 624 -10.85 -60.20 37.07
C PHE A 624 -11.32 -60.13 35.58
N GLU A 625 -10.67 -60.67 34.53
CA GLU A 625 -9.63 -61.68 34.34
C GLU A 625 -9.03 -61.59 32.90
N ASN A 626 -7.87 -62.24 32.69
CA ASN A 626 -7.00 -62.32 31.51
C ASN A 626 -7.63 -62.45 30.10
N LYS A 627 -6.98 -61.79 29.11
CA LYS A 627 -6.38 -62.44 27.91
C LYS A 627 -5.57 -61.44 27.07
N VAL A 628 -4.25 -61.67 27.01
CA VAL A 628 -3.31 -61.09 26.04
C VAL A 628 -3.08 -62.12 24.93
N PRO A 629 -2.88 -61.68 23.67
CA PRO A 629 -1.78 -62.26 22.91
C PRO A 629 -0.80 -61.20 22.44
N VAL A 630 0.46 -61.57 22.67
CA VAL A 630 1.73 -60.97 22.25
C VAL A 630 1.82 -60.89 20.73
N VAL A 631 2.33 -59.78 20.19
CA VAL A 631 3.11 -59.79 18.95
C VAL A 631 4.35 -58.93 19.13
N ASN A 632 5.51 -59.60 19.02
CA ASN A 632 6.85 -59.04 19.10
C ASN A 632 7.22 -58.18 17.88
N PHE A 633 8.00 -57.14 18.14
CA PHE A 633 8.85 -56.45 17.18
C PHE A 633 10.15 -57.22 16.98
N GLU A 634 10.59 -57.45 15.74
CA GLU A 634 12.01 -57.46 15.39
C GLU A 634 12.26 -57.31 13.87
N THR A 635 12.98 -56.23 13.53
CA THR A 635 14.03 -56.06 12.50
C THR A 635 13.79 -56.41 11.02
N THR A 636 13.95 -55.42 10.12
CA THR A 636 14.93 -55.46 9.00
C THR A 636 15.12 -54.10 8.32
N GLN A 637 16.38 -53.74 8.07
CA GLN A 637 16.90 -52.55 7.37
C GLN A 637 17.11 -52.83 5.85
N PRO A 638 17.46 -51.82 5.01
CA PRO A 638 17.11 -51.76 3.59
C PRO A 638 18.21 -52.21 2.61
N TYR A 639 17.81 -52.52 1.38
CA TYR A 639 18.71 -52.75 0.24
C TYR A 639 18.57 -51.66 -0.83
N ILE A 640 19.70 -51.03 -1.14
CA ILE A 640 19.99 -50.24 -2.36
C ILE A 640 20.94 -51.11 -3.21
N GLN A 641 20.75 -51.15 -4.53
CA GLN A 641 21.76 -51.66 -5.47
C GLN A 641 21.87 -50.77 -6.73
N TRP A 642 23.08 -50.75 -7.29
CA TRP A 642 23.68 -49.72 -8.14
C TRP A 642 24.16 -50.30 -9.50
N ILE A 643 23.98 -49.53 -10.59
CA ILE A 643 24.69 -49.41 -11.92
C ILE A 643 24.82 -50.60 -12.92
N PRO A 644 25.20 -50.41 -14.23
CA PRO A 644 26.43 -49.73 -14.77
C PRO A 644 26.33 -48.80 -16.02
N ARG A 645 27.39 -47.99 -16.20
CA ARG A 645 27.76 -47.13 -17.36
C ARG A 645 28.58 -47.89 -18.43
N GLY A 646 28.44 -47.51 -19.72
CA GLY A 646 29.57 -47.41 -20.67
C GLY A 646 29.37 -47.91 -22.12
N TYR A 647 29.87 -47.10 -23.08
CA TYR A 647 30.30 -47.37 -24.49
C TYR A 647 29.42 -46.96 -25.71
N PHE A 648 29.92 -45.91 -26.40
CA PHE A 648 30.10 -45.65 -27.85
C PHE A 648 29.18 -46.28 -28.93
N SER A 649 28.67 -45.42 -29.83
CA SER A 649 28.96 -45.42 -31.30
C SER A 649 27.76 -45.03 -32.20
N SER A 650 28.13 -44.50 -33.36
CA SER A 650 27.43 -43.88 -34.49
C SER A 650 26.40 -44.69 -35.29
N ALA A 651 25.60 -43.92 -36.07
CA ALA A 651 25.21 -44.15 -37.47
C ALA A 651 23.93 -44.95 -37.87
N LEU A 652 23.09 -44.23 -38.64
CA LEU A 652 22.53 -44.55 -39.97
C LEU A 652 21.34 -45.54 -40.14
N TYR A 653 20.28 -44.97 -40.75
CA TYR A 653 19.44 -45.45 -41.87
C TYR A 653 18.12 -46.24 -41.66
N ALA A 654 17.08 -45.63 -42.25
CA ALA A 654 16.09 -46.17 -43.21
C ALA A 654 14.85 -46.97 -42.75
N GLN A 655 13.70 -46.32 -42.99
CA GLN A 655 12.44 -46.74 -43.68
C GLN A 655 12.38 -48.14 -44.37
N PRO A 656 11.21 -48.72 -44.77
CA PRO A 656 9.97 -48.02 -45.25
C PRO A 656 8.56 -48.65 -45.03
N ILE A 657 7.57 -47.74 -45.08
CA ILE A 657 6.26 -47.68 -45.81
C ILE A 657 5.64 -48.95 -46.44
N SER A 658 4.34 -49.19 -46.19
CA SER A 658 3.20 -49.27 -47.16
C SER A 658 2.00 -50.00 -46.50
N LYS A 659 0.69 -49.76 -46.72
CA LYS A 659 -0.10 -49.58 -47.96
C LYS A 659 -1.57 -49.28 -47.55
N PHE A 660 -2.24 -48.33 -48.19
CA PHE A 660 -3.53 -48.46 -48.91
C PHE A 660 -4.23 -47.10 -49.09
N LEU A 661 -4.32 -46.68 -50.36
CA LEU A 661 -5.13 -45.59 -50.91
C LEU A 661 -6.26 -46.20 -51.75
N THR A 662 -7.46 -45.63 -51.65
CA THR A 662 -8.52 -45.58 -52.69
C THR A 662 -9.62 -44.64 -52.18
N ARG A 663 -10.36 -43.84 -52.93
CA ARG A 663 -10.27 -43.12 -54.23
C ARG A 663 -11.60 -42.31 -54.28
N ASP A 664 -11.59 -41.16 -54.97
CA ASP A 664 -12.75 -40.38 -55.48
C ASP A 664 -13.58 -39.55 -54.45
N ALA A 665 -14.00 -38.28 -54.67
CA ALA A 665 -13.89 -37.34 -55.78
C ALA A 665 -14.17 -35.87 -55.32
N GLN A 666 -13.51 -34.91 -55.99
CA GLN A 666 -13.93 -33.57 -56.50
C GLN A 666 -14.90 -32.68 -55.68
N GLU A 667 -14.80 -31.35 -55.61
CA GLU A 667 -13.91 -30.27 -56.11
C GLU A 667 -14.42 -28.97 -55.45
N GLN A 668 -13.54 -28.09 -54.94
CA GLN A 668 -13.54 -26.62 -55.15
C GLN A 668 -12.62 -25.87 -54.16
N SER A 669 -11.44 -25.56 -54.71
CA SER A 669 -10.49 -24.47 -54.46
C SER A 669 -10.98 -23.23 -53.67
N THR A 670 -10.20 -22.84 -52.65
CA THR A 670 -9.44 -21.56 -52.62
C THR A 670 -8.13 -21.75 -51.85
N ALA A 671 -7.03 -21.29 -52.44
CA ALA A 671 -5.65 -21.50 -52.01
C ALA A 671 -5.19 -20.47 -50.95
N VAL A 672 -4.40 -20.92 -49.96
CA VAL A 672 -3.60 -20.08 -49.05
C VAL A 672 -2.13 -20.51 -49.23
N PRO A 673 -1.16 -19.59 -49.37
CA PRO A 673 0.24 -19.94 -49.63
C PRO A 673 0.91 -20.53 -48.39
N VAL A 674 1.64 -21.63 -48.56
CA VAL A 674 2.50 -22.22 -47.54
C VAL A 674 3.90 -21.63 -47.70
N VAL A 675 4.41 -20.95 -46.66
CA VAL A 675 5.81 -20.53 -46.57
C VAL A 675 6.64 -21.77 -46.22
N ASN A 676 7.62 -22.11 -47.06
CA ASN A 676 8.46 -23.28 -46.81
C ASN A 676 9.53 -22.97 -45.76
N TYR A 677 9.84 -23.96 -44.92
CA TYR A 677 10.87 -23.85 -43.88
C TYR A 677 12.26 -23.48 -44.45
N GLU A 678 12.52 -23.85 -45.71
CA GLU A 678 13.73 -23.50 -46.45
C GLU A 678 13.86 -21.98 -46.69
N ASP A 679 12.75 -21.24 -46.76
CA ASP A 679 12.74 -19.80 -46.98
C ASP A 679 13.10 -19.01 -45.70
N VAL A 680 12.96 -19.63 -44.52
CA VAL A 680 13.18 -18.99 -43.20
C VAL A 680 14.53 -19.41 -42.59
N GLN A 681 15.11 -20.50 -43.06
CA GLN A 681 16.36 -21.08 -42.56
C GLN A 681 17.58 -20.11 -42.59
N PRO A 682 17.77 -19.24 -43.60
CA PRO A 682 18.89 -18.29 -43.62
C PRO A 682 18.78 -17.21 -42.53
N TYR A 683 17.57 -16.83 -42.14
CA TYR A 683 17.32 -15.80 -41.13
C TYR A 683 17.60 -16.29 -39.71
N ILE A 684 17.24 -17.56 -39.43
CA ILE A 684 17.50 -18.22 -38.15
C ILE A 684 19.01 -18.41 -37.94
N GLN A 685 19.77 -18.74 -38.99
CA GLN A 685 21.22 -18.87 -38.91
C GLN A 685 21.94 -17.53 -38.67
N ARG A 686 21.44 -16.40 -39.23
CA ARG A 686 22.04 -15.07 -38.97
C ARG A 686 21.82 -14.59 -37.53
N ILE A 687 20.64 -14.84 -36.96
CA ILE A 687 20.33 -14.52 -35.56
C ILE A 687 21.19 -15.38 -34.62
N ALA A 688 21.39 -16.65 -34.94
CA ALA A 688 22.25 -17.54 -34.14
C ALA A 688 23.75 -17.15 -34.16
N HIS A 689 24.17 -16.34 -35.14
CA HIS A 689 25.55 -15.81 -35.25
C HIS A 689 25.69 -14.35 -34.79
N GLY A 690 24.65 -13.75 -34.18
CA GLY A 690 24.76 -12.46 -33.51
C GLY A 690 24.75 -11.22 -34.42
N ASP A 691 24.26 -11.34 -35.66
CA ASP A 691 24.09 -10.20 -36.58
C ASP A 691 22.65 -9.66 -36.50
N PHE A 692 22.49 -8.46 -35.92
CA PHE A 692 21.21 -7.79 -35.67
C PHE A 692 21.05 -6.47 -36.45
N SER A 693 21.59 -6.41 -37.67
CA SER A 693 21.38 -5.24 -38.53
C SER A 693 19.93 -5.19 -39.08
N PRO A 694 19.27 -4.01 -39.12
CA PRO A 694 17.84 -3.89 -39.41
C PRO A 694 17.55 -4.10 -40.91
N ILE A 695 16.59 -4.99 -41.23
CA ILE A 695 16.05 -5.14 -42.58
C ILE A 695 14.65 -4.51 -42.62
N LEU A 696 14.49 -3.49 -43.45
CA LEU A 696 13.20 -2.92 -43.84
C LEU A 696 12.38 -3.97 -44.60
N CYS A 697 11.22 -4.35 -44.07
CA CYS A 697 10.16 -4.95 -44.88
C CYS A 697 8.84 -4.24 -44.59
N SER A 698 8.23 -3.73 -45.65
CA SER A 698 6.96 -3.02 -45.65
C SER A 698 5.79 -3.99 -45.56
N GLN A 699 4.98 -3.84 -44.51
CA GLN A 699 3.64 -4.41 -44.21
C GLN A 699 3.57 -5.58 -43.20
N PRO A 700 2.59 -5.57 -42.26
CA PRO A 700 2.53 -6.49 -41.13
C PRO A 700 1.65 -7.74 -41.37
N ILE A 701 2.14 -8.92 -40.97
CA ILE A 701 1.36 -10.16 -40.89
C ILE A 701 0.84 -10.30 -39.46
N SER A 702 -0.39 -9.87 -39.23
CA SER A 702 -1.20 -10.22 -38.06
C SER A 702 -2.49 -10.83 -38.56
N GLU A 703 -2.59 -12.17 -38.54
CA GLU A 703 -3.81 -12.99 -38.61
C GLU A 703 -3.43 -14.35 -39.21
N PHE A 704 -3.01 -15.32 -38.39
CA PHE A 704 -3.14 -16.74 -38.68
C PHE A 704 -2.76 -17.49 -37.41
N LEU A 705 -3.78 -17.90 -36.64
CA LEU A 705 -3.88 -19.15 -35.86
C LEU A 705 -5.02 -19.05 -34.84
N VAL A 706 -6.24 -18.97 -35.36
CA VAL A 706 -7.45 -19.45 -34.67
C VAL A 706 -8.12 -20.43 -35.65
N HIS A 707 -8.49 -21.61 -35.14
CA HIS A 707 -9.28 -22.68 -35.77
C HIS A 707 -8.54 -23.78 -36.56
N ALA A 708 -8.10 -24.81 -35.84
CA ALA A 708 -8.35 -26.20 -36.19
C ALA A 708 -8.68 -26.99 -34.91
N GLY A 709 -9.96 -27.25 -34.67
CA GLY A 709 -10.43 -27.97 -33.48
C GLY A 709 -10.35 -29.49 -33.62
N VAL A 710 -10.31 -30.20 -32.49
CA VAL A 710 -10.72 -31.60 -32.41
C VAL A 710 -11.83 -31.73 -31.37
N ARG A 711 -13.05 -31.95 -31.86
CA ARG A 711 -14.22 -32.42 -31.10
C ARG A 711 -13.99 -33.88 -30.69
N GLN A 712 -14.10 -34.19 -29.41
CA GLN A 712 -14.42 -35.56 -28.96
C GLN A 712 -15.92 -35.68 -28.64
N ARG A 713 -16.55 -36.71 -29.23
CA ARG A 713 -17.94 -37.11 -28.98
C ARG A 713 -18.02 -37.97 -27.71
N LYS A 714 -19.14 -37.75 -27.00
CA LYS A 714 -19.64 -38.33 -25.76
C LYS A 714 -19.78 -39.87 -25.77
N SER A 715 -19.71 -40.46 -24.56
CA SER A 715 -20.47 -41.65 -24.16
C SER A 715 -21.39 -41.32 -22.96
N PRO A 716 -22.54 -42.00 -22.78
CA PRO A 716 -23.56 -41.63 -21.78
C PRO A 716 -23.59 -42.60 -20.59
N ILE A 717 -23.73 -42.09 -19.36
CA ILE A 717 -24.17 -42.89 -18.21
C ILE A 717 -25.19 -42.10 -17.38
N CYS A 718 -26.40 -42.68 -17.33
CA CYS A 718 -27.52 -42.53 -16.42
C CYS A 718 -27.39 -41.61 -15.20
N SER A 719 -28.34 -40.67 -15.06
CA SER A 719 -28.82 -40.20 -13.76
C SER A 719 -30.34 -40.29 -13.69
N ILE A 720 -30.78 -40.77 -12.54
CA ILE A 720 -32.12 -41.24 -12.18
C ILE A 720 -33.07 -40.07 -11.95
N HIS A 721 -34.27 -40.14 -12.52
CA HIS A 721 -35.43 -39.34 -12.12
C HIS A 721 -35.83 -39.65 -10.67
N LYS A 722 -36.03 -38.61 -9.86
CA LYS A 722 -37.07 -38.59 -8.82
C LYS A 722 -37.60 -37.17 -8.64
N ASP A 723 -38.77 -36.95 -9.22
CA ASP A 723 -39.78 -36.01 -8.75
C ASP A 723 -40.13 -36.30 -7.28
N ARG A 724 -40.36 -35.24 -6.49
CA ARG A 724 -41.59 -35.10 -5.66
C ARG A 724 -41.65 -33.75 -4.93
N ASN A 725 -42.69 -32.99 -5.29
CA ASN A 725 -43.39 -32.01 -4.47
C ASN A 725 -43.59 -32.47 -3.01
N LYS A 726 -43.49 -31.53 -2.05
CA LYS A 726 -44.47 -31.27 -0.96
C LYS A 726 -43.97 -30.20 0.04
N THR A 727 -44.63 -29.05 0.06
CA THR A 727 -45.06 -28.35 1.30
C THR A 727 -46.40 -28.96 1.76
N PRO A 728 -46.95 -28.77 3.00
CA PRO A 728 -46.88 -27.54 3.81
C PRO A 728 -46.96 -27.64 5.36
N ARG A 729 -46.86 -26.45 6.00
CA ARG A 729 -47.46 -25.97 7.28
C ARG A 729 -46.92 -26.43 8.65
N GLY A 730 -46.35 -25.44 9.37
CA GLY A 730 -46.91 -24.85 10.61
C GLY A 730 -46.53 -25.45 11.96
N LEU A 731 -45.93 -24.66 12.87
CA LEU A 731 -46.55 -24.16 14.11
C LEU A 731 -45.56 -23.38 15.00
N MET A 732 -46.13 -22.44 15.74
CA MET A 732 -45.55 -21.53 16.73
C MET A 732 -44.93 -22.24 17.95
N ALA A 733 -43.92 -21.61 18.56
CA ALA A 733 -43.86 -21.40 20.01
C ALA A 733 -42.80 -20.33 20.40
N ARG A 734 -43.24 -19.28 21.09
CA ARG A 734 -42.46 -18.47 22.06
C ARG A 734 -42.49 -19.19 23.42
N PRO A 735 -41.51 -19.00 24.32
CA PRO A 735 -41.56 -17.97 25.38
C PRO A 735 -40.19 -17.28 25.59
N LEU A 736 -40.00 -15.98 25.90
CA LEU A 736 -40.35 -15.13 27.07
C LEU A 736 -39.85 -15.61 28.45
N ILE A 737 -39.31 -14.64 29.22
CA ILE A 737 -38.88 -14.61 30.64
C ILE A 737 -37.38 -14.95 30.85
N ALA A 738 -36.56 -14.25 31.64
CA ALA A 738 -36.52 -12.90 32.21
C ALA A 738 -35.13 -12.69 32.83
N SER A 739 -34.78 -11.41 32.97
CA SER A 739 -33.69 -10.78 33.73
C SER A 739 -33.24 -11.42 35.05
N TYR A 740 -31.94 -11.29 35.37
CA TYR A 740 -31.47 -10.99 36.74
C TYR A 740 -30.17 -10.16 36.75
N TYR A 741 -30.24 -9.01 37.43
CA TYR A 741 -29.12 -8.19 37.91
C TYR A 741 -28.36 -8.91 39.04
N LYS A 742 -27.03 -8.70 39.14
CA LYS A 742 -26.30 -8.43 40.40
C LYS A 742 -24.79 -8.17 40.19
N SER A 743 -24.38 -6.94 40.52
CA SER A 743 -23.09 -6.55 41.13
C SER A 743 -23.34 -6.49 42.67
N PRO A 744 -22.39 -6.54 43.64
CA PRO A 744 -21.13 -5.76 43.64
C PRO A 744 -19.88 -6.27 44.45
N HIS A 745 -18.77 -5.55 44.21
CA HIS A 745 -17.63 -5.22 45.10
C HIS A 745 -16.80 -6.30 45.83
N PHE A 746 -15.48 -6.29 45.61
CA PHE A 746 -14.46 -6.24 46.69
C PHE A 746 -13.16 -5.52 46.24
N LYS A 747 -12.49 -4.88 47.21
CA LYS A 747 -11.40 -3.88 47.14
C LYS A 747 -9.99 -4.47 47.36
N ASN A 748 -8.97 -3.66 47.02
CA ASN A 748 -7.58 -3.56 47.55
C ASN A 748 -6.58 -4.66 47.13
N ARG A 749 -5.27 -4.46 46.88
CA ARG A 749 -4.31 -3.32 46.86
C ARG A 749 -3.01 -3.84 46.15
N PRO A 750 -2.00 -2.99 45.84
CA PRO A 750 -0.93 -3.26 44.86
C PRO A 750 0.33 -3.88 45.48
N PHE A 751 1.19 -4.46 44.63
CA PHE A 751 2.55 -4.89 44.96
C PHE A 751 3.58 -4.06 44.18
N ASP A 752 4.50 -3.48 44.94
CA ASP A 752 5.77 -2.86 44.56
C ASP A 752 6.85 -3.60 45.37
N PRO A 753 8.04 -3.86 44.81
CA PRO A 753 9.22 -3.56 45.62
C PRO A 753 10.41 -3.01 44.82
N TYR A 754 10.97 -1.91 45.33
CA TYR A 754 12.35 -1.48 45.13
C TYR A 754 13.27 -1.96 46.26
N ASN A 755 14.58 -1.93 45.95
CA ASN A 755 15.79 -2.00 46.80
C ASN A 755 16.27 -3.40 47.20
N SER A 756 17.56 -3.73 47.17
CA SER A 756 18.83 -2.97 47.09
C SER A 756 19.99 -3.96 46.84
N PHE A 757 21.16 -3.51 46.39
CA PHE A 757 22.48 -3.68 47.06
C PHE A 757 23.69 -3.45 46.12
N THR A 758 24.46 -2.40 46.47
CA THR A 758 25.93 -2.26 46.55
C THR A 758 26.85 -2.35 45.32
N SER A 759 27.58 -1.24 45.10
CA SER A 759 28.94 -1.16 44.53
C SER A 759 30.01 -1.65 45.53
N PRO A 760 31.26 -1.84 45.07
CA PRO A 760 32.30 -0.86 45.42
C PRO A 760 33.32 -0.55 44.30
N ASP A 761 34.19 0.41 44.64
CA ASP A 761 35.08 1.28 43.86
C ASP A 761 36.40 0.69 43.27
N GLU A 762 37.13 1.61 42.60
CA GLU A 762 38.59 1.70 42.33
C GLU A 762 39.13 1.08 41.04
N ALA A 763 40.12 1.61 40.29
CA ALA A 763 40.88 2.87 40.25
C ALA A 763 41.90 2.79 39.09
N ILE A 764 42.10 3.89 38.35
CA ILE A 764 43.36 4.43 37.76
C ILE A 764 44.22 3.55 36.81
N LEU A 765 44.44 4.02 35.56
CA LEU A 765 45.77 4.35 34.95
C LEU A 765 45.69 4.60 33.43
N CYS A 766 45.93 5.85 33.02
CA CYS A 766 46.62 6.20 31.77
C CYS A 766 48.13 6.20 32.07
N PRO A 767 49.04 5.90 31.12
CA PRO A 767 49.58 7.00 30.30
C PRO A 767 50.09 6.65 28.87
N ASP A 768 49.98 7.66 27.99
CA ASP A 768 50.99 8.22 27.07
C ASP A 768 51.76 7.42 25.97
N VAL A 769 51.57 7.93 24.73
CA VAL A 769 52.57 8.39 23.71
C VAL A 769 53.39 7.35 22.92
N PHE A 770 53.24 7.35 21.57
CA PHE A 770 54.24 7.72 20.54
C PHE A 770 53.83 7.27 19.12
N GLN A 771 53.84 8.20 18.16
CA GLN A 771 53.95 7.92 16.72
C GLN A 771 55.36 7.36 16.39
N PRO A 772 55.58 6.73 15.21
CA PRO A 772 56.06 7.55 14.09
C PRO A 772 55.51 7.17 12.71
N ILE A 773 55.47 8.22 11.89
CA ILE A 773 55.38 8.26 10.43
C ILE A 773 56.53 7.46 9.79
N TYR A 774 56.25 6.71 8.73
CA TYR A 774 57.23 6.43 7.68
C TYR A 774 56.60 6.56 6.29
N VAL A 775 57.19 7.46 5.51
CA VAL A 775 57.01 7.68 4.07
C VAL A 775 58.06 6.84 3.36
N HIS A 776 57.69 6.14 2.28
CA HIS A 776 58.60 6.00 1.14
C HIS A 776 57.85 5.93 -0.20
N MET A 777 58.44 6.69 -1.11
CA MET A 777 58.08 7.11 -2.46
C MET A 777 58.55 6.10 -3.53
N ILE A 778 58.21 6.40 -4.81
CA ILE A 778 58.79 5.95 -6.12
C ILE A 778 57.92 4.92 -6.88
N SER A 779 57.57 5.04 -8.17
CA SER A 779 57.61 6.09 -9.22
C SER A 779 57.06 5.53 -10.55
N GLY A 780 56.58 6.40 -11.45
CA GLY A 780 56.66 6.26 -12.91
C GLY A 780 55.39 5.81 -13.64
N LEU A 781 54.98 6.32 -14.82
CA LEU A 781 55.62 7.21 -15.80
C LEU A 781 54.53 7.65 -16.85
N TYR A 782 54.56 8.92 -17.27
CA TYR A 782 54.34 9.53 -18.62
C TYR A 782 52.94 9.75 -19.29
N ASP A 783 52.48 11.01 -19.24
CA ASP A 783 52.44 12.07 -20.30
C ASP A 783 52.01 11.83 -21.79
N ARG A 784 51.04 12.70 -22.20
CA ARG A 784 50.89 13.53 -23.45
C ARG A 784 50.02 13.12 -24.67
N ILE A 785 48.89 13.85 -24.80
CA ILE A 785 48.39 14.75 -25.90
C ILE A 785 48.89 14.58 -27.36
N ALA A 786 47.95 14.43 -28.31
CA ALA A 786 47.81 15.15 -29.62
C ALA A 786 46.53 14.66 -30.37
N VAL A 787 45.45 15.44 -30.55
CA VAL A 787 45.08 16.34 -31.68
C VAL A 787 45.20 15.73 -33.10
N LEU A 788 44.07 15.63 -33.83
CA LEU A 788 43.93 16.05 -35.24
C LEU A 788 42.45 16.14 -35.71
N ARG A 789 42.16 17.22 -36.46
CA ARG A 789 40.90 17.66 -37.10
C ARG A 789 40.66 16.98 -38.45
N LEU A 790 39.42 16.99 -38.97
CA LEU A 790 39.00 17.72 -40.20
C LEU A 790 37.56 17.39 -40.69
N GLY A 791 36.86 18.41 -41.24
CA GLY A 791 35.73 18.29 -42.19
C GLY A 791 34.41 18.96 -41.77
N SER A 792 34.28 20.29 -41.60
CA SER A 792 33.88 21.32 -42.60
C SER A 792 32.53 21.12 -43.33
N THR A 793 31.53 21.99 -43.06
CA THR A 793 30.91 22.93 -44.03
C THR A 793 29.82 23.81 -43.37
N PHE A 794 29.96 25.14 -43.55
CA PHE A 794 28.98 26.22 -43.35
C PHE A 794 28.38 26.60 -44.73
N PRO A 795 27.20 27.25 -44.85
CA PRO A 795 27.02 28.73 -44.69
C PRO A 795 25.68 29.12 -44.00
N SER A 796 25.53 30.12 -43.12
CA SER A 796 25.65 31.60 -43.18
C SER A 796 24.67 32.36 -44.09
N GLY A 797 23.84 33.23 -43.48
CA GLY A 797 23.09 34.36 -44.06
C GLY A 797 21.61 34.38 -43.60
N LEU A 798 20.94 35.49 -43.26
CA LEU A 798 21.21 36.94 -43.25
C LEU A 798 19.97 37.66 -42.65
N LEU A 799 20.11 38.92 -42.21
CA LEU A 799 19.13 39.98 -41.86
C LEU A 799 18.75 40.10 -40.36
N SER A 800 19.29 41.05 -39.57
CA SER A 800 19.05 42.52 -39.53
C SER A 800 17.59 42.86 -39.15
N ASP A 801 17.21 43.77 -38.25
CA ASP A 801 17.91 44.84 -37.55
C ASP A 801 16.91 45.51 -36.55
N CYS A 802 17.43 46.37 -35.67
CA CYS A 802 16.80 47.59 -35.11
C CYS A 802 16.23 47.67 -33.65
N PHE A 803 16.95 48.50 -32.89
CA PHE A 803 16.60 49.41 -31.75
C PHE A 803 16.80 48.99 -30.27
N LYS A 804 17.96 49.40 -29.73
CA LYS A 804 18.24 49.90 -28.35
C LYS A 804 17.88 51.41 -28.24
N PRO A 805 18.04 52.16 -27.12
CA PRO A 805 18.60 51.83 -25.78
C PRO A 805 17.81 52.36 -24.55
N ASN A 806 18.14 51.88 -23.34
CA ASN A 806 18.64 52.72 -22.23
C ASN A 806 19.04 51.88 -21.00
N THR A 807 20.31 52.01 -20.62
CA THR A 807 20.99 51.56 -19.40
C THR A 807 21.17 52.78 -18.47
N PRO A 808 21.42 52.64 -17.14
CA PRO A 808 22.71 52.15 -16.63
C PRO A 808 22.68 51.26 -15.37
N THR A 809 23.46 50.17 -15.48
CA THR A 809 24.53 49.67 -14.60
C THR A 809 24.59 50.09 -13.12
N PHE A 810 24.73 49.10 -12.22
CA PHE A 810 25.91 48.94 -11.34
C PHE A 810 26.03 47.49 -10.86
N ALA A 811 27.25 46.95 -10.92
CA ALA A 811 27.64 45.58 -10.56
C ALA A 811 28.36 45.56 -9.21
N MET A 812 28.34 44.44 -8.49
CA MET A 812 29.47 44.04 -7.63
C MET A 812 29.52 42.51 -7.38
N THR A 813 30.72 42.01 -7.65
CA THR A 813 31.41 40.74 -7.40
C THR A 813 31.42 40.21 -5.97
N TYR A 814 31.46 38.88 -5.81
CA TYR A 814 32.19 38.14 -4.76
C TYR A 814 32.64 36.80 -5.38
N GLN A 815 33.91 36.63 -5.78
CA GLN A 815 35.10 36.17 -5.03
C GLN A 815 34.95 34.78 -4.37
N LEU A 816 35.69 33.84 -4.96
CA LEU A 816 36.00 32.48 -4.48
C LEU A 816 37.41 32.45 -3.86
N GLU A 817 37.60 31.43 -3.03
CA GLU A 817 38.84 30.81 -2.49
C GLU A 817 39.28 31.18 -1.06
N PRO A 818 39.91 30.22 -0.34
CA PRO A 818 40.26 28.83 -0.72
C PRO A 818 39.37 27.74 -0.13
#